data_AF-A0A9K3N810-F1
#
_entry.id   AF-A0A9K3N810-F1
#
_cell.length_a   1.000
_cell.length_b   1.000
_cell.length_c   1.000
_cell.angle_alpha   90.00
_cell.angle_beta   90.00
_cell.angle_gamma   90.00
#
_symmetry.space_group_name_H-M   'P 1'
#
loop_
_entity.id
_entity.type
_entity.pdbx_description
1 polymer ?
#
loop_
_entity_poly.entity_id
_entity_poly.type
_entity_poly.pdbx_seq_one_letter_code
_entity_poly.pdbx_strand_id
1 'polypeptide(L)'
;MLLMVQAYKANVVCPNKHQAEPEKFYNNRLLESETYIGGHVECLETGVFRSDLLTSFKLDPSAFNQLIENLDRDLKYAINVEGKMELEDGSNYDEVKNAIMEKLIALRDEPTREEYPLIYHLDVAAMYPNIILTNRLQPPSVVTNEVCTACDFNRPGKTCLRNLEWEWRGETYTAKRSDYYHIKRQIESEFVDGLPPKPFVDLPKVDQQLKLKERLKKYCQKDMVVLYDSLQLAHKCILNSFYGYVMRKGARWYSMEMAGVVTYTGAKIIQNAHSLIKKIGRPLELDTDGIWCALPGSFPENFTFRYNFMTLVDPINRTYTEREECSIEFEVDGPYKAMILPASKEEGILLKKRYAVFNEDGTLAELKGFEIKRRGELKHIKVFQAELFEKFLHGSTLEECYSVVASVANRWLDLLDNQGKDIADSELLDYISESSTMSKSLADYGEQKSCAVTTARRLADFLGDTMVKDKGLRCQYVVAREPRGNPVSERAVPVAIFETDAELMKFYLKKWCKISLDFDIRSIIDWSYYKQRLSSAIQKIITIPAAMQKVSNPVPRVVHPDWLYKKVREKDDKMTQRKLVDFFSSVNKINKDDPKNDAIGENHDPDEQNVADMEDFGSNGKSSGVGPRPIARSYETKRKSSGEGDSFKKKIDSDHSGNLPASSAQAIDVDIEDIDRHLDYQGWLDSKKKKVETSS
;
A
#
# COMPACT_ATOMS: atom_id res chain seq x y z
N MET A 1 -23.76 -14.68 -13.45
CA MET A 1 -25.20 -14.63 -13.78
C MET A 1 -25.48 -13.57 -14.83
N LEU A 2 -25.10 -12.30 -14.62
CA LEU A 2 -25.30 -11.22 -15.62
C LEU A 2 -24.80 -11.60 -17.02
N LEU A 3 -23.56 -12.11 -17.14
CA LEU A 3 -23.01 -12.58 -18.42
C LEU A 3 -23.83 -13.69 -19.09
N MET A 4 -24.44 -14.60 -18.31
CA MET A 4 -25.28 -15.67 -18.85
C MET A 4 -26.61 -15.14 -19.38
N VAL A 5 -27.19 -14.14 -18.71
CA VAL A 5 -28.41 -13.48 -19.19
C VAL A 5 -28.14 -12.74 -20.50
N GLN A 6 -27.01 -12.03 -20.60
CA GLN A 6 -26.62 -11.34 -21.83
C GLN A 6 -26.30 -12.32 -22.96
N ALA A 7 -25.57 -13.41 -22.67
CA ALA A 7 -25.30 -14.47 -23.64
C ALA A 7 -26.61 -15.11 -24.15
N TYR A 8 -27.56 -15.42 -23.27
CA TYR A 8 -28.87 -15.95 -23.66
C TYR A 8 -29.64 -14.96 -24.55
N LYS A 9 -29.70 -13.67 -24.19
CA LYS A 9 -30.34 -12.63 -25.00
C LYS A 9 -29.69 -12.47 -26.38
N ALA A 10 -28.37 -12.61 -26.46
CA ALA A 10 -27.60 -12.54 -27.70
C ALA A 10 -27.55 -13.87 -28.47
N ASN A 11 -28.24 -14.92 -28.01
CA ASN A 11 -28.21 -16.26 -28.58
C ASN A 11 -26.79 -16.87 -28.67
N VAL A 12 -25.95 -16.61 -27.67
CA VAL A 12 -24.59 -17.13 -27.53
C VAL A 12 -24.58 -18.31 -26.56
N VAL A 13 -23.98 -19.44 -26.98
CA VAL A 13 -23.86 -20.63 -26.15
C VAL A 13 -22.95 -20.35 -24.95
N CYS A 14 -23.43 -20.68 -23.75
CA CYS A 14 -22.65 -20.54 -22.53
C CYS A 14 -21.61 -21.67 -22.42
N PRO A 15 -20.30 -21.38 -22.30
CA PRO A 15 -19.29 -22.41 -22.13
C PRO A 15 -19.46 -23.17 -20.82
N ASN A 16 -18.90 -24.39 -20.76
CA ASN A 16 -18.78 -25.15 -19.52
C ASN A 16 -17.93 -24.41 -18.49
N LYS A 17 -18.06 -24.79 -17.21
CA LYS A 17 -17.21 -24.21 -16.16
C LYS A 17 -15.77 -24.64 -16.39
N HIS A 18 -14.84 -23.68 -16.33
CA HIS A 18 -13.42 -23.94 -16.44
C HIS A 18 -12.96 -24.89 -15.33
N GLN A 19 -12.22 -25.93 -15.72
CA GLN A 19 -11.55 -26.84 -14.81
C GLN A 19 -10.05 -26.63 -14.99
N ALA A 20 -9.38 -26.21 -13.91
CA ALA A 20 -7.93 -26.07 -13.94
C ALA A 20 -7.31 -27.46 -14.07
N GLU A 21 -6.26 -27.58 -14.88
CA GLU A 21 -5.49 -28.81 -14.94
C GLU A 21 -4.82 -29.06 -13.59
N PRO A 22 -4.89 -30.29 -13.06
CA PRO A 22 -4.34 -30.59 -11.74
C PRO A 22 -2.80 -30.52 -11.70
N GLU A 23 -2.14 -30.74 -12.83
CA GLU A 23 -0.68 -30.76 -12.95
C GLU A 23 -0.27 -30.02 -14.23
N LYS A 24 0.50 -28.94 -14.10
CA LYS A 24 1.09 -28.22 -15.25
C LYS A 24 2.60 -28.12 -15.12
N PHE A 25 3.29 -28.21 -16.25
CA PHE A 25 4.75 -28.09 -16.30
C PHE A 25 5.17 -26.89 -17.13
N TYR A 26 6.15 -26.15 -16.62
CA TYR A 26 6.83 -25.10 -17.35
C TYR A 26 8.34 -25.34 -17.29
N ASN A 27 9.02 -25.33 -18.43
CA ASN A 27 10.47 -25.60 -18.54
C ASN A 27 10.92 -26.87 -17.76
N ASN A 28 10.18 -27.96 -17.90
CA ASN A 28 10.41 -29.25 -17.22
C ASN A 28 10.33 -29.22 -15.68
N ARG A 29 9.63 -28.24 -15.10
CA ARG A 29 9.36 -28.14 -13.66
C ARG A 29 7.86 -28.07 -13.42
N LEU A 30 7.40 -28.70 -12.34
CA LEU A 30 5.99 -28.63 -11.93
C LEU A 30 5.70 -27.20 -11.45
N LEU A 31 4.60 -26.63 -11.94
CA LEU A 31 4.09 -25.35 -11.45
C LEU A 31 3.38 -25.57 -10.12
N GLU A 32 3.80 -24.82 -9.10
CA GLU A 32 3.08 -24.67 -7.83
C GLU A 32 1.89 -23.73 -8.01
N SER A 33 2.12 -22.61 -8.70
CA SER A 33 1.08 -21.66 -9.06
C SER A 33 1.43 -20.94 -10.36
N GLU A 34 0.40 -20.46 -11.07
CA GLU A 34 0.54 -19.61 -12.25
C GLU A 34 -0.44 -18.43 -12.18
N THR A 35 0.02 -17.26 -12.60
CA THR A 35 -0.72 -16.00 -12.61
C THR A 35 -0.07 -15.02 -13.61
N TYR A 36 -0.53 -13.78 -13.66
CA TYR A 36 0.11 -12.65 -14.33
C TYR A 36 0.67 -11.65 -13.30
N ILE A 37 1.49 -10.70 -13.76
CA ILE A 37 1.95 -9.56 -12.93
C ILE A 37 0.79 -8.57 -12.75
N GLY A 38 0.41 -8.34 -11.49
CA GLY A 38 -0.73 -7.48 -11.14
C GLY A 38 -0.41 -5.98 -11.16
N GLY A 39 -1.30 -5.18 -10.56
CA GLY A 39 -1.19 -3.72 -10.50
C GLY A 39 0.15 -3.22 -9.94
N HIS A 40 0.66 -2.15 -10.55
CA HIS A 40 1.89 -1.50 -10.11
C HIS A 40 1.60 -0.62 -8.88
N VAL A 41 2.44 -0.71 -7.85
CA VAL A 41 2.30 0.08 -6.63
C VAL A 41 3.71 0.48 -6.20
N GLU A 42 3.92 1.76 -5.94
CA GLU A 42 5.21 2.31 -5.55
C GLU A 42 4.99 3.42 -4.51
N CYS A 43 5.80 3.43 -3.46
CA CYS A 43 5.89 4.57 -2.56
C CYS A 43 7.17 5.30 -2.97
N LEU A 44 7.13 6.61 -3.14
CA LEU A 44 8.21 7.39 -3.74
C LEU A 44 8.84 8.35 -2.74
N GLU A 45 8.00 8.98 -1.92
CA GLU A 45 8.39 9.93 -0.91
C GLU A 45 7.79 9.56 0.46
N THR A 46 8.43 10.02 1.54
CA THR A 46 7.89 9.89 2.89
C THR A 46 8.03 11.21 3.62
N GLY A 47 7.14 11.51 4.55
CA GLY A 47 7.11 12.82 5.18
C GLY A 47 5.72 13.42 5.35
N VAL A 48 5.73 14.68 5.76
CA VAL A 48 4.56 15.55 5.84
C VAL A 48 4.62 16.53 4.67
N PHE A 49 3.58 16.53 3.85
CA PHE A 49 3.36 17.52 2.80
C PHE A 49 2.09 18.28 3.16
N ARG A 50 2.17 19.61 3.18
CA ARG A 50 1.04 20.49 3.51
C ARG A 50 0.99 21.67 2.57
N SER A 51 -0.21 22.12 2.24
CA SER A 51 -0.43 23.28 1.37
C SER A 51 0.12 24.58 1.97
N ASP A 52 0.35 24.63 3.28
CA ASP A 52 0.92 25.79 3.99
C ASP A 52 2.39 25.59 4.40
N LEU A 53 3.07 24.55 3.92
CA LEU A 53 4.51 24.33 4.13
C LEU A 53 5.26 24.37 2.79
N LEU A 54 6.35 25.14 2.73
CA LEU A 54 7.17 25.25 1.53
C LEU A 54 7.75 23.89 1.13
N THR A 55 7.67 23.59 -0.17
CA THR A 55 8.23 22.40 -0.77
C THR A 55 9.17 22.78 -1.90
N SER A 56 10.36 22.18 -1.90
CA SER A 56 11.33 22.34 -2.99
C SER A 56 10.94 21.49 -4.20
N PHE A 57 10.93 22.11 -5.38
CA PHE A 57 10.64 21.50 -6.67
C PHE A 57 11.86 21.61 -7.60
N LYS A 58 12.12 20.52 -8.32
CA LYS A 58 13.11 20.47 -9.40
C LYS A 58 12.42 19.96 -10.66
N LEU A 59 11.99 20.90 -11.48
CA LEU A 59 11.22 20.71 -12.68
C LEU A 59 12.13 20.41 -13.88
N ASP A 60 11.60 19.72 -14.89
CA ASP A 60 12.27 19.45 -16.16
C ASP A 60 11.70 20.36 -17.27
N PRO A 61 12.44 21.40 -17.71
CA PRO A 61 11.99 22.33 -18.74
C PRO A 61 11.53 21.67 -20.04
N SER A 62 12.08 20.49 -20.38
CA SER A 62 11.69 19.78 -21.60
C SER A 62 10.24 19.29 -21.56
N ALA A 63 9.73 18.92 -20.38
CA ALA A 63 8.33 18.55 -20.21
C ALA A 63 7.40 19.74 -20.39
N PHE A 64 7.77 20.92 -19.87
CA PHE A 64 6.97 22.13 -20.04
C PHE A 64 6.93 22.59 -21.50
N ASN A 65 8.03 22.45 -22.25
CA ASN A 65 8.01 22.68 -23.70
C ASN A 65 7.00 21.77 -24.40
N GLN A 66 7.00 20.47 -24.07
CA GLN A 66 6.02 19.53 -24.64
C GLN A 66 4.58 19.90 -24.26
N LEU A 67 4.32 20.35 -23.02
CA LEU A 67 3.00 20.80 -22.61
C LEU A 67 2.56 22.05 -23.37
N ILE A 68 3.46 23.02 -23.56
CA ILE A 68 3.18 24.26 -24.30
C ILE A 68 2.90 23.96 -25.78
N GLU A 69 3.69 23.10 -26.42
CA GLU A 69 3.50 22.70 -27.82
C GLU A 69 2.17 21.97 -28.04
N ASN A 70 1.76 21.14 -27.07
CA ASN A 70 0.52 20.37 -27.14
C ASN A 70 -0.71 21.13 -26.63
N LEU A 71 -0.55 22.30 -26.02
CA LEU A 71 -1.61 23.01 -25.29
C LEU A 71 -2.88 23.22 -26.15
N ASP A 72 -2.71 23.61 -27.42
CA ASP A 72 -3.84 23.82 -28.32
C ASP A 72 -4.65 22.54 -28.58
N ARG A 73 -3.93 21.42 -28.82
CA ARG A 73 -4.52 20.09 -29.01
C ARG A 73 -5.26 19.66 -27.75
N ASP A 74 -4.62 19.81 -26.59
CA ASP A 74 -5.13 19.31 -25.31
C ASP A 74 -6.36 20.10 -24.86
N LEU A 75 -6.37 21.43 -25.04
CA LEU A 75 -7.57 22.24 -24.76
C LEU A 75 -8.73 21.90 -25.71
N LYS A 76 -8.45 21.67 -27.00
CA LYS A 76 -9.47 21.23 -27.97
C LYS A 76 -10.05 19.86 -27.58
N TYR A 77 -9.20 18.95 -27.11
CA TYR A 77 -9.64 17.65 -26.61
C TYR A 77 -10.53 17.79 -25.38
N ALA A 78 -10.12 18.58 -24.38
CA ALA A 78 -10.90 18.82 -23.18
C ALA A 78 -12.29 19.42 -23.48
N ILE A 79 -12.39 20.32 -24.46
CA ILE A 79 -13.67 20.93 -24.85
C ILE A 79 -14.55 19.93 -25.63
N ASN A 80 -13.97 19.31 -26.67
CA ASN A 80 -14.74 18.51 -27.62
C ASN A 80 -15.10 17.11 -27.09
N VAL A 81 -14.19 16.49 -26.33
CA VAL A 81 -14.33 15.10 -25.89
C VAL A 81 -14.83 15.04 -24.44
N GLU A 82 -14.14 15.69 -23.51
CA GLU A 82 -14.51 15.64 -22.08
C GLU A 82 -15.75 16.52 -21.81
N GLY A 83 -15.74 17.76 -22.32
CA GLY A 83 -16.85 18.70 -22.21
C GLY A 83 -18.04 18.37 -23.12
N LYS A 84 -17.81 17.59 -24.20
CA LYS A 84 -18.79 17.29 -25.26
C LYS A 84 -19.41 18.56 -25.87
N MET A 85 -18.58 19.59 -26.05
CA MET A 85 -18.97 20.90 -26.59
C MET A 85 -18.26 21.14 -27.92
N GLU A 86 -18.84 21.93 -28.82
CA GLU A 86 -18.13 22.39 -30.02
C GLU A 86 -17.54 23.79 -29.78
N LEU A 87 -16.35 24.03 -30.33
CA LEU A 87 -15.73 25.35 -30.28
C LEU A 87 -16.50 26.32 -31.19
N GLU A 88 -17.27 27.22 -30.58
CA GLU A 88 -17.97 28.31 -31.26
C GLU A 88 -17.11 29.59 -31.35
N ASP A 89 -17.35 30.38 -32.40
CA ASP A 89 -16.79 31.73 -32.57
C ASP A 89 -17.31 32.66 -31.45
N GLY A 90 -16.39 33.19 -30.63
CA GLY A 90 -16.71 34.07 -29.49
C GLY A 90 -16.49 33.46 -28.09
N SER A 91 -15.93 32.25 -27.99
CA SER A 91 -15.48 31.66 -26.73
C SER A 91 -14.26 32.39 -26.14
N ASN A 92 -14.08 32.33 -24.82
CA ASN A 92 -12.89 32.85 -24.13
C ASN A 92 -11.66 31.93 -24.29
N TYR A 93 -11.57 31.19 -25.41
CA TYR A 93 -10.57 30.16 -25.64
C TYR A 93 -9.15 30.72 -25.62
N ASP A 94 -8.89 31.77 -26.40
CA ASP A 94 -7.55 32.37 -26.49
C ASP A 94 -7.11 33.00 -25.16
N GLU A 95 -8.05 33.57 -24.40
CA GLU A 95 -7.78 34.12 -23.06
C GLU A 95 -7.30 33.02 -22.10
N VAL A 96 -8.05 31.91 -22.03
CA VAL A 96 -7.72 30.76 -21.18
C VAL A 96 -6.40 30.13 -21.63
N LYS A 97 -6.22 29.93 -22.94
CA LYS A 97 -5.00 29.37 -23.51
C LYS A 97 -3.77 30.20 -23.18
N ASN A 98 -3.85 31.52 -23.35
CA ASN A 98 -2.74 32.42 -23.05
C ASN A 98 -2.42 32.43 -21.55
N ALA A 99 -3.44 32.43 -20.67
CA ALA A 99 -3.24 32.39 -19.23
C ALA A 99 -2.56 31.09 -18.76
N ILE A 100 -2.90 29.94 -19.35
CA ILE A 100 -2.21 28.66 -19.08
C ILE A 100 -0.77 28.72 -19.60
N MET A 101 -0.58 29.19 -20.83
CA MET A 101 0.73 29.28 -21.47
C MET A 101 1.71 30.13 -20.68
N GLU A 102 1.28 31.29 -20.18
CA GLU A 102 2.11 32.18 -19.35
C GLU A 102 2.61 31.48 -18.09
N LYS A 103 1.73 30.78 -17.37
CA LYS A 103 2.09 30.01 -16.17
C LYS A 103 3.08 28.88 -16.51
N LEU A 104 2.86 28.14 -17.60
CA LEU A 104 3.76 27.06 -18.03
C LEU A 104 5.14 27.60 -18.44
N ILE A 105 5.21 28.75 -19.11
CA ILE A 105 6.47 29.43 -19.44
C ILE A 105 7.22 29.82 -18.18
N ALA A 106 6.54 30.42 -17.19
CA ALA A 106 7.15 30.79 -15.93
C ALA A 106 7.74 29.56 -15.20
N LEU A 107 7.05 28.42 -15.21
CA LEU A 107 7.52 27.15 -14.63
C LEU A 107 8.73 26.56 -15.36
N ARG A 108 8.75 26.67 -16.69
CA ARG A 108 9.86 26.22 -17.53
C ARG A 108 11.13 27.04 -17.28
N ASP A 109 10.98 28.36 -17.24
CA ASP A 109 12.11 29.30 -17.24
C ASP A 109 12.82 29.37 -15.88
N GLU A 110 12.09 29.08 -14.79
CA GLU A 110 12.65 28.96 -13.44
C GLU A 110 12.33 27.56 -12.84
N PRO A 111 13.04 26.50 -13.26
CA PRO A 111 12.67 25.12 -12.94
C PRO A 111 13.05 24.67 -11.53
N THR A 112 13.91 25.39 -10.82
CA THR A 112 14.27 25.10 -9.42
C THR A 112 13.66 26.18 -8.55
N ARG A 113 12.71 25.80 -7.69
CA ARG A 113 11.92 26.75 -6.91
C ARG A 113 11.46 26.14 -5.58
N GLU A 114 11.11 27.01 -4.64
CA GLU A 114 10.45 26.64 -3.39
C GLU A 114 9.14 27.41 -3.29
N GLU A 115 8.03 26.67 -3.21
CA GLU A 115 6.70 27.25 -3.09
C GLU A 115 5.76 26.31 -2.33
N TYR A 116 4.58 26.82 -2.00
CA TYR A 116 3.52 26.06 -1.37
C TYR A 116 2.97 25.01 -2.36
N PRO A 117 2.90 23.72 -1.99
CA PRO A 117 2.49 22.67 -2.91
C PRO A 117 0.96 22.58 -3.06
N LEU A 118 0.50 22.25 -4.26
CA LEU A 118 -0.85 21.75 -4.51
C LEU A 118 -0.82 20.22 -4.42
N ILE A 119 -1.54 19.65 -3.47
CA ILE A 119 -1.58 18.19 -3.27
C ILE A 119 -2.78 17.64 -4.02
N TYR A 120 -2.54 16.82 -5.04
CA TYR A 120 -3.58 16.21 -5.87
C TYR A 120 -3.50 14.69 -5.85
N HIS A 121 -4.64 14.07 -6.12
CA HIS A 121 -4.77 12.67 -6.46
C HIS A 121 -5.31 12.55 -7.89
N LEU A 122 -4.54 11.94 -8.77
CA LEU A 122 -4.92 11.67 -10.15
C LEU A 122 -5.31 10.20 -10.24
N ASP A 123 -6.60 9.86 -10.32
CA ASP A 123 -7.11 8.49 -10.36
C ASP A 123 -7.73 8.18 -11.73
N VAL A 124 -7.54 6.98 -12.27
CA VAL A 124 -8.23 6.58 -13.50
C VAL A 124 -9.61 6.03 -13.17
N ALA A 125 -10.64 6.75 -13.57
CA ALA A 125 -12.03 6.34 -13.39
C ALA A 125 -12.27 4.94 -13.94
N ALA A 126 -12.70 4.00 -13.08
CA ALA A 126 -13.00 2.62 -13.45
C ALA A 126 -11.97 2.00 -14.42
N MET A 127 -10.68 2.13 -14.09
CA MET A 127 -9.55 1.81 -14.95
C MET A 127 -9.68 0.49 -15.72
N TYR A 128 -9.85 -0.64 -15.02
CA TYR A 128 -9.91 -1.95 -15.67
C TYR A 128 -11.13 -2.14 -16.58
N PRO A 129 -12.37 -1.81 -16.16
CA PRO A 129 -13.51 -1.74 -17.08
C PRO A 129 -13.24 -0.89 -18.32
N ASN A 130 -12.66 0.31 -18.18
CA ASN A 130 -12.41 1.19 -19.31
C ASN A 130 -11.31 0.68 -20.26
N ILE A 131 -10.26 0.04 -19.72
CA ILE A 131 -9.26 -0.68 -20.53
C ILE A 131 -9.91 -1.84 -21.30
N ILE A 132 -10.81 -2.60 -20.65
CA ILE A 132 -11.55 -3.69 -21.26
C ILE A 132 -12.41 -3.19 -22.42
N LEU A 133 -13.16 -2.10 -22.22
CA LEU A 133 -14.02 -1.52 -23.25
C LEU A 133 -13.20 -0.94 -24.41
N THR A 134 -12.21 -0.10 -24.11
CA THR A 134 -11.32 0.55 -25.09
C THR A 134 -10.62 -0.47 -25.98
N ASN A 135 -10.11 -1.56 -25.40
CA ASN A 135 -9.42 -2.61 -26.15
C ASN A 135 -10.34 -3.76 -26.59
N ARG A 136 -11.65 -3.67 -26.33
CA ARG A 136 -12.67 -4.68 -26.63
C ARG A 136 -12.27 -6.09 -26.14
N LEU A 137 -11.71 -6.15 -24.95
CA LEU A 137 -11.18 -7.37 -24.35
C LEU A 137 -12.31 -8.25 -23.85
N GLN A 138 -12.36 -9.48 -24.34
CA GLN A 138 -13.26 -10.52 -23.84
C GLN A 138 -12.59 -11.88 -24.05
N PRO A 139 -12.86 -12.90 -23.21
CA PRO A 139 -12.15 -14.18 -23.31
C PRO A 139 -12.22 -14.83 -24.70
N PRO A 140 -13.36 -14.80 -25.44
CA PRO A 140 -13.43 -15.33 -26.81
C PRO A 140 -12.67 -14.51 -27.86
N SER A 141 -12.30 -13.27 -27.57
CA SER A 141 -11.53 -12.40 -28.48
C SER A 141 -10.02 -12.61 -28.36
N VAL A 142 -9.55 -13.39 -27.39
CA VAL A 142 -8.16 -13.84 -27.31
C VAL A 142 -8.02 -15.05 -28.23
N VAL A 143 -7.45 -14.84 -29.42
CA VAL A 143 -7.34 -15.87 -30.46
C VAL A 143 -5.92 -16.38 -30.61
N THR A 144 -5.77 -17.67 -30.87
CA THR A 144 -4.48 -18.26 -31.26
C THR A 144 -4.23 -18.04 -32.75
N ASN A 145 -2.97 -18.22 -33.18
CA ASN A 145 -2.61 -18.17 -34.60
C ASN A 145 -3.42 -19.16 -35.44
N GLU A 146 -3.73 -20.34 -34.90
CA GLU A 146 -4.55 -21.35 -35.58
C GLU A 146 -5.97 -20.83 -35.86
N VAL A 147 -6.63 -20.27 -34.84
CA VAL A 147 -7.97 -19.69 -34.97
C VAL A 147 -7.98 -18.49 -35.92
N CYS A 148 -6.98 -17.60 -35.82
CA CYS A 148 -6.87 -16.44 -36.71
C CYS A 148 -6.62 -16.87 -38.16
N THR A 149 -5.84 -17.94 -38.38
CA THR A 149 -5.54 -18.45 -39.73
C THR A 149 -6.77 -19.03 -40.40
N ALA A 150 -7.62 -19.73 -39.63
CA ALA A 150 -8.87 -20.33 -40.11
C ALA A 150 -10.02 -19.32 -40.29
N CYS A 151 -9.81 -18.03 -39.99
CA CYS A 151 -10.85 -17.01 -40.05
C CYS A 151 -11.10 -16.49 -41.47
N ASP A 152 -12.36 -16.35 -41.87
CA ASP A 152 -12.77 -15.83 -43.20
C ASP A 152 -12.27 -14.39 -43.48
N PHE A 153 -11.97 -13.64 -42.42
CA PHE A 153 -11.44 -12.28 -42.48
C PHE A 153 -9.90 -12.23 -42.51
N ASN A 154 -9.21 -13.38 -42.53
CA ASN A 154 -7.77 -13.47 -42.66
C ASN A 154 -7.30 -13.21 -44.11
N ARG A 155 -7.46 -11.96 -44.55
CA ARG A 155 -7.08 -11.48 -45.89
C ARG A 155 -5.83 -10.59 -45.81
N PRO A 156 -5.08 -10.42 -46.93
CA PRO A 156 -3.99 -9.46 -46.99
C PRO A 156 -4.49 -8.05 -46.60
N GLY A 157 -3.79 -7.37 -45.68
CA GLY A 157 -4.19 -6.05 -45.18
C GLY A 157 -5.26 -6.06 -44.07
N LYS A 158 -5.51 -7.19 -43.40
CA LYS A 158 -6.42 -7.24 -42.24
C LYS A 158 -5.98 -6.26 -41.14
N THR A 159 -6.93 -5.46 -40.65
CA THR A 159 -6.74 -4.52 -39.52
C THR A 159 -7.44 -4.98 -38.24
N CYS A 160 -8.15 -6.12 -38.29
CA CYS A 160 -8.94 -6.64 -37.17
C CYS A 160 -8.10 -7.25 -36.03
N LEU A 161 -6.83 -7.59 -36.28
CA LEU A 161 -5.96 -8.21 -35.29
C LEU A 161 -5.19 -7.14 -34.52
N ARG A 162 -5.51 -6.98 -33.23
CA ARG A 162 -4.79 -6.11 -32.31
C ARG A 162 -3.86 -6.94 -31.42
N ASN A 163 -2.56 -6.72 -31.54
CA ASN A 163 -1.57 -7.37 -30.69
C ASN A 163 -1.38 -6.56 -29.40
N LEU A 164 -1.50 -7.22 -28.25
CA LEU A 164 -1.33 -6.62 -26.94
C LEU A 164 -0.40 -7.48 -26.10
N GLU A 165 0.47 -6.82 -25.32
CA GLU A 165 1.46 -7.47 -24.49
C GLU A 165 0.91 -7.73 -23.08
N TRP A 166 1.42 -8.79 -22.44
CA TRP A 166 1.16 -9.09 -21.03
C TRP A 166 2.31 -9.92 -20.45
N GLU A 167 2.41 -9.93 -19.12
CA GLU A 167 3.48 -10.62 -18.40
C GLU A 167 2.92 -11.78 -17.58
N TRP A 168 3.39 -13.00 -17.92
CA TRP A 168 3.09 -14.22 -17.18
C TRP A 168 4.05 -14.43 -16.01
N ARG A 169 3.54 -14.94 -14.88
CA ARG A 169 4.29 -15.29 -13.68
C ARG A 169 3.92 -16.70 -13.21
N GLY A 170 4.85 -17.63 -13.31
CA GLY A 170 4.75 -18.96 -12.71
C GLY A 170 5.71 -19.16 -11.56
N GLU A 171 5.23 -19.75 -10.47
CA GLU A 171 6.06 -20.25 -9.37
C GLU A 171 6.24 -21.75 -9.57
N THR A 172 7.48 -22.18 -9.77
CA THR A 172 7.82 -23.59 -10.03
C THR A 172 8.51 -24.20 -8.82
N TYR A 173 8.23 -25.47 -8.56
CA TYR A 173 9.09 -26.26 -7.67
C TYR A 173 10.51 -26.35 -8.23
N THR A 174 11.49 -26.47 -7.34
CA THR A 174 12.90 -26.66 -7.74
C THR A 174 13.14 -28.05 -8.35
N ALA A 175 12.31 -29.03 -7.99
CA ALA A 175 12.34 -30.40 -8.47
C ALA A 175 12.07 -30.49 -9.98
N LYS A 176 12.85 -31.34 -10.67
CA LYS A 176 12.65 -31.59 -12.10
C LYS A 176 11.54 -32.59 -12.33
N ARG A 177 11.03 -32.66 -13.56
CA ARG A 177 10.02 -33.63 -14.00
C ARG A 177 10.37 -35.08 -13.66
N SER A 178 11.66 -35.46 -13.72
CA SER A 178 12.15 -36.79 -13.30
C SER A 178 11.90 -37.07 -11.82
N ASP A 179 12.18 -36.09 -10.97
CA ASP A 179 12.07 -36.19 -9.51
C ASP A 179 10.60 -36.28 -9.11
N TYR A 180 9.75 -35.50 -9.77
CA TYR A 180 8.30 -35.55 -9.60
C TYR A 180 7.74 -36.95 -9.87
N TYR A 181 8.08 -37.57 -11.02
CA TYR A 181 7.59 -38.91 -11.34
C TYR A 181 8.17 -40.00 -10.44
N HIS A 182 9.39 -39.80 -9.93
CA HIS A 182 9.97 -40.71 -8.93
C HIS A 182 9.18 -40.66 -7.62
N ILE A 183 8.89 -39.46 -7.11
CA ILE A 183 8.09 -39.24 -5.90
C ILE A 183 6.65 -39.76 -6.10
N LYS A 184 6.05 -39.52 -7.28
CA LYS A 184 4.71 -40.01 -7.61
C LYS A 184 4.62 -41.54 -7.53
N ARG A 185 5.59 -42.26 -8.10
CA ARG A 185 5.65 -43.74 -8.01
C ARG A 185 5.83 -44.24 -6.58
N GLN A 186 6.54 -43.48 -5.74
CA GLN A 186 6.70 -43.82 -4.33
C GLN A 186 5.39 -43.66 -3.56
N ILE A 187 4.66 -42.56 -3.76
CA ILE A 187 3.38 -42.29 -3.10
C ILE A 187 2.27 -43.24 -3.61
N GLU A 188 2.28 -43.60 -4.90
CA GLU A 188 1.36 -44.59 -5.48
C GLU A 188 1.48 -46.00 -4.84
N SER A 189 2.54 -46.25 -4.07
CA SER A 189 2.74 -47.49 -3.31
C SER A 189 2.26 -47.43 -1.85
N GLU A 190 1.75 -46.27 -1.40
CA GLU A 190 1.24 -46.04 -0.04
C GLU A 190 -0.30 -46.15 0.00
N PHE A 191 -0.85 -47.01 0.86
CA PHE A 191 -2.31 -47.16 1.04
C PHE A 191 -2.88 -46.06 1.94
N VAL A 192 -4.01 -45.46 1.55
CA VAL A 192 -4.76 -44.48 2.34
C VAL A 192 -6.17 -45.00 2.62
N ASP A 193 -6.47 -45.24 3.90
CA ASP A 193 -7.76 -45.71 4.41
C ASP A 193 -8.90 -44.70 4.20
N GLY A 194 -10.10 -45.22 3.91
CA GLY A 194 -11.28 -44.45 3.53
C GLY A 194 -12.29 -44.17 4.66
N LEU A 195 -13.32 -43.36 4.33
CA LEU A 195 -14.72 -43.39 4.83
C LEU A 195 -15.55 -42.24 4.17
N PRO A 196 -16.86 -42.40 3.86
CA PRO A 196 -17.73 -41.31 3.42
C PRO A 196 -18.61 -40.71 4.56
N PRO A 197 -18.95 -39.41 4.54
CA PRO A 197 -19.81 -38.76 5.55
C PRO A 197 -21.29 -38.60 5.12
N LYS A 198 -22.22 -38.53 6.09
CA LYS A 198 -23.65 -38.17 5.89
C LYS A 198 -23.91 -36.66 6.17
N PRO A 199 -24.91 -36.00 5.52
CA PRO A 199 -25.01 -34.54 5.47
C PRO A 199 -26.15 -33.86 6.28
N PHE A 200 -25.96 -32.55 6.46
CA PHE A 200 -26.67 -31.51 7.21
C PHE A 200 -28.06 -31.06 6.67
N VAL A 201 -28.79 -31.89 5.93
CA VAL A 201 -30.06 -31.47 5.27
C VAL A 201 -31.29 -31.56 6.18
N ASP A 202 -31.14 -32.04 7.41
CA ASP A 202 -32.25 -32.31 8.33
C ASP A 202 -32.66 -31.13 9.22
N LEU A 203 -32.54 -29.88 8.75
CA LEU A 203 -33.04 -28.71 9.49
C LEU A 203 -34.01 -27.83 8.65
N PRO A 204 -35.21 -27.49 9.18
CA PRO A 204 -36.24 -26.74 8.45
C PRO A 204 -35.90 -25.28 8.16
N LYS A 205 -36.21 -24.83 6.93
CA LYS A 205 -35.89 -23.49 6.39
C LYS A 205 -36.90 -22.38 6.71
N VAL A 206 -38.03 -22.70 7.35
CA VAL A 206 -39.14 -21.74 7.54
C VAL A 206 -38.84 -20.77 8.70
N ASP A 207 -38.16 -21.22 9.75
CA ASP A 207 -37.77 -20.37 10.88
C ASP A 207 -36.53 -19.48 10.60
N GLN A 208 -35.78 -19.79 9.55
CA GLN A 208 -34.65 -18.96 9.07
C GLN A 208 -35.13 -17.71 8.34
N GLN A 209 -36.30 -17.77 7.69
CA GLN A 209 -36.81 -16.72 6.82
C GLN A 209 -37.66 -15.67 7.55
N LEU A 210 -38.27 -16.02 8.68
CA LEU A 210 -39.09 -15.11 9.49
C LEU A 210 -38.24 -14.10 10.29
N LYS A 211 -37.10 -14.53 10.84
CA LYS A 211 -36.15 -13.63 11.55
C LYS A 211 -35.40 -12.66 10.62
N LEU A 212 -35.32 -12.96 9.33
CA LEU A 212 -34.65 -12.12 8.33
C LEU A 212 -35.54 -10.93 7.89
N LYS A 213 -36.86 -11.15 7.81
CA LYS A 213 -37.83 -10.13 7.36
C LYS A 213 -38.10 -9.05 8.41
N GLU A 214 -38.04 -9.36 9.70
CA GLU A 214 -38.19 -8.35 10.77
C GLU A 214 -36.99 -7.40 10.86
N ARG A 215 -35.78 -7.86 10.51
CA ARG A 215 -34.54 -7.05 10.58
C ARG A 215 -34.38 -6.10 9.39
N LEU A 216 -35.02 -6.40 8.26
CA LEU A 216 -35.02 -5.56 7.06
C LEU A 216 -35.87 -4.29 7.22
N LYS A 217 -36.90 -4.33 8.09
CA LYS A 217 -37.89 -3.24 8.22
C LYS A 217 -37.43 -2.08 9.08
N LYS A 218 -36.38 -2.26 9.89
CA LYS A 218 -35.76 -1.23 10.74
C LYS A 218 -34.54 -0.53 10.09
N TYR A 219 -34.13 -0.95 8.89
CA TYR A 219 -32.93 -0.46 8.20
C TYR A 219 -33.22 0.60 7.12
N CYS A 220 -34.48 0.98 6.93
CA CYS A 220 -34.90 1.93 5.91
C CYS A 220 -35.45 3.19 6.59
N GLN A 221 -34.58 4.15 6.94
CA GLN A 221 -34.91 5.57 7.10
C GLN A 221 -33.67 6.35 7.63
N LYS A 222 -32.74 6.69 6.73
CA LYS A 222 -31.83 7.87 6.83
C LYS A 222 -30.85 8.04 5.65
N ASP A 223 -30.83 7.13 4.67
CA ASP A 223 -29.64 6.87 3.86
C ASP A 223 -29.72 7.31 2.38
N MET A 224 -30.13 8.51 1.96
CA MET A 224 -30.07 8.81 0.51
C MET A 224 -28.63 8.98 0.00
N VAL A 225 -27.77 9.73 0.70
CA VAL A 225 -26.34 9.87 0.34
C VAL A 225 -25.59 8.54 0.54
N VAL A 226 -25.80 7.90 1.70
CA VAL A 226 -25.21 6.58 1.99
C VAL A 226 -25.70 5.50 1.02
N LEU A 227 -26.95 5.55 0.54
CA LEU A 227 -27.46 4.62 -0.47
C LEU A 227 -26.81 4.86 -1.83
N TYR A 228 -26.68 6.09 -2.30
CA TYR A 228 -26.01 6.36 -3.58
C TYR A 228 -24.53 6.00 -3.53
N ASP A 229 -23.82 6.32 -2.44
CA ASP A 229 -22.44 5.88 -2.22
C ASP A 229 -22.35 4.35 -2.13
N SER A 230 -23.27 3.70 -1.40
CA SER A 230 -23.31 2.24 -1.29
C SER A 230 -23.67 1.57 -2.62
N LEU A 231 -24.55 2.18 -3.41
CA LEU A 231 -24.92 1.70 -4.74
C LEU A 231 -23.77 1.90 -5.70
N GLN A 232 -23.10 3.05 -5.72
CA GLN A 232 -21.90 3.29 -6.51
C GLN A 232 -20.80 2.30 -6.12
N LEU A 233 -20.57 2.09 -4.82
CA LEU A 233 -19.61 1.11 -4.33
C LEU A 233 -20.00 -0.32 -4.72
N ALA A 234 -21.29 -0.66 -4.67
CA ALA A 234 -21.80 -1.96 -5.12
C ALA A 234 -21.61 -2.14 -6.63
N HIS A 235 -21.90 -1.12 -7.44
CA HIS A 235 -21.65 -1.13 -8.89
C HIS A 235 -20.16 -1.18 -9.19
N LYS A 236 -19.30 -0.44 -8.46
CA LYS A 236 -17.83 -0.50 -8.53
C LYS A 236 -17.33 -1.90 -8.19
N CYS A 237 -17.86 -2.54 -7.15
CA CYS A 237 -17.55 -3.93 -6.81
C CYS A 237 -17.96 -4.89 -7.93
N ILE A 238 -19.15 -4.71 -8.52
CA ILE A 238 -19.62 -5.54 -9.63
C ILE A 238 -18.76 -5.31 -10.88
N LEU A 239 -18.46 -4.05 -11.24
CA LEU A 239 -17.60 -3.65 -12.35
C LEU A 239 -16.21 -4.26 -12.22
N ASN A 240 -15.56 -4.06 -11.07
CA ASN A 240 -14.25 -4.65 -10.78
C ASN A 240 -14.31 -6.19 -10.70
N SER A 241 -15.46 -6.76 -10.33
CA SER A 241 -15.64 -8.21 -10.35
C SER A 241 -15.73 -8.80 -11.76
N PHE A 242 -16.05 -8.03 -12.82
CA PHE A 242 -15.99 -8.56 -14.19
C PHE A 242 -14.57 -8.90 -14.60
N TYR A 243 -13.62 -8.02 -14.28
CA TYR A 243 -12.19 -8.31 -14.41
C TYR A 243 -11.80 -9.51 -13.52
N GLY A 244 -12.14 -9.50 -12.22
CA GLY A 244 -11.80 -10.61 -11.33
C GLY A 244 -12.44 -11.95 -11.71
N TYR A 245 -13.58 -11.92 -12.41
CA TYR A 245 -14.33 -13.10 -12.83
C TYR A 245 -13.58 -13.94 -13.87
N VAL A 246 -12.81 -13.31 -14.77
CA VAL A 246 -12.10 -14.05 -15.83
C VAL A 246 -10.97 -14.93 -15.30
N MET A 247 -10.58 -14.75 -14.03
CA MET A 247 -9.61 -15.59 -13.30
C MET A 247 -10.25 -16.48 -12.23
N ARG A 248 -11.56 -16.41 -12.04
CA ARG A 248 -12.24 -17.16 -10.98
C ARG A 248 -12.24 -18.66 -11.30
N LYS A 249 -11.88 -19.50 -10.33
CA LYS A 249 -12.03 -20.96 -10.43
C LYS A 249 -13.49 -21.33 -10.78
N GLY A 250 -13.68 -22.10 -11.85
CA GLY A 250 -15.00 -22.47 -12.35
C GLY A 250 -15.74 -21.38 -13.13
N ALA A 251 -15.07 -20.30 -13.53
CA ALA A 251 -15.64 -19.32 -14.47
C ALA A 251 -15.98 -19.96 -15.81
N ARG A 252 -17.06 -19.51 -16.46
CA ARG A 252 -17.45 -20.00 -17.79
C ARG A 252 -16.66 -19.29 -18.89
N TRP A 253 -16.32 -18.02 -18.66
CA TRP A 253 -15.48 -17.21 -19.55
C TRP A 253 -14.16 -16.92 -18.82
N TYR A 254 -13.29 -17.93 -18.76
CA TYR A 254 -11.98 -17.85 -18.14
C TYR A 254 -10.92 -17.41 -19.18
N SER A 255 -10.05 -16.47 -18.84
CA SER A 255 -8.84 -16.15 -19.62
C SER A 255 -7.82 -15.44 -18.74
N MET A 256 -6.63 -16.04 -18.64
CA MET A 256 -5.50 -15.47 -17.91
C MET A 256 -4.84 -14.35 -18.72
N GLU A 257 -4.77 -14.55 -20.03
CA GLU A 257 -4.21 -13.62 -21.01
C GLU A 257 -4.96 -12.30 -20.97
N MET A 258 -6.30 -12.34 -21.00
CA MET A 258 -7.13 -11.14 -20.89
C MET A 258 -6.83 -10.38 -19.59
N ALA A 259 -6.77 -11.08 -18.45
CA ALA A 259 -6.50 -10.45 -17.17
C ALA A 259 -5.08 -9.85 -17.10
N GLY A 260 -4.10 -10.54 -17.70
CA GLY A 260 -2.73 -10.08 -17.85
C GLY A 260 -2.62 -8.82 -18.73
N VAL A 261 -3.30 -8.78 -19.88
CA VAL A 261 -3.30 -7.62 -20.78
C VAL A 261 -3.90 -6.39 -20.09
N VAL A 262 -5.01 -6.56 -19.36
CA VAL A 262 -5.67 -5.46 -18.63
C VAL A 262 -4.71 -4.85 -17.60
N THR A 263 -4.03 -5.69 -16.82
CA THR A 263 -3.11 -5.23 -15.78
C THR A 263 -1.83 -4.63 -16.33
N TYR A 264 -1.27 -5.22 -17.39
CA TYR A 264 -0.10 -4.69 -18.08
C TYR A 264 -0.38 -3.31 -18.70
N THR A 265 -1.49 -3.18 -19.41
CA THR A 265 -1.94 -1.91 -20.00
C THR A 265 -2.15 -0.86 -18.91
N GLY A 266 -2.81 -1.24 -17.80
CA GLY A 266 -3.02 -0.35 -16.67
C GLY A 266 -1.72 0.12 -16.03
N ALA A 267 -0.78 -0.79 -15.75
CA ALA A 267 0.53 -0.45 -15.23
C ALA A 267 1.28 0.51 -16.15
N LYS A 268 1.18 0.33 -17.48
CA LYS A 268 1.84 1.20 -18.45
C LYS A 268 1.25 2.61 -18.47
N ILE A 269 -0.08 2.74 -18.38
CA ILE A 269 -0.77 4.05 -18.30
C ILE A 269 -0.26 4.82 -17.07
N ILE A 270 -0.24 4.18 -15.90
CA ILE A 270 0.19 4.82 -14.65
C ILE A 270 1.69 5.12 -14.66
N GLN A 271 2.53 4.26 -15.22
CA GLN A 271 3.95 4.54 -15.38
C GLN A 271 4.23 5.72 -16.32
N ASN A 272 3.46 5.86 -17.40
CA ASN A 272 3.58 7.00 -18.31
C ASN A 272 3.15 8.30 -17.62
N ALA A 273 2.02 8.28 -16.90
CA ALA A 273 1.56 9.41 -16.10
C ALA A 273 2.58 9.79 -15.01
N HIS A 274 3.11 8.81 -14.28
CA HIS A 274 4.17 9.01 -13.29
C HIS A 274 5.43 9.64 -13.89
N SER A 275 5.85 9.20 -15.09
CA SER A 275 7.00 9.78 -15.79
C SER A 275 6.80 11.27 -16.10
N LEU A 276 5.57 11.68 -16.46
CA LEU A 276 5.23 13.08 -16.65
C LEU A 276 5.20 13.84 -15.32
N ILE A 277 4.49 13.34 -14.31
CA ILE A 277 4.37 13.97 -12.99
C ILE A 277 5.74 14.17 -12.34
N LYS A 278 6.65 13.20 -12.48
CA LYS A 278 8.03 13.31 -11.99
C LYS A 278 8.81 14.48 -12.61
N LYS A 279 8.46 14.89 -13.83
CA LYS A 279 9.09 16.00 -14.53
C LYS A 279 8.48 17.36 -14.18
N ILE A 280 7.19 17.39 -13.88
CA ILE A 280 6.44 18.64 -13.65
C ILE A 280 6.12 18.91 -12.16
N GLY A 281 6.43 17.97 -11.28
CA GLY A 281 6.19 18.08 -9.84
C GLY A 281 6.85 16.95 -9.07
N ARG A 282 6.25 16.55 -7.93
CA ARG A 282 6.76 15.51 -7.05
C ARG A 282 5.72 14.41 -6.83
N PRO A 283 5.88 13.22 -7.41
CA PRO A 283 5.02 12.09 -7.10
C PRO A 283 5.33 11.57 -5.69
N LEU A 284 4.31 11.31 -4.88
CA LEU A 284 4.40 10.94 -3.47
C LEU A 284 4.15 9.43 -3.27
N GLU A 285 3.03 8.94 -3.79
CA GLU A 285 2.61 7.54 -3.75
C GLU A 285 1.93 7.20 -5.08
N LEU A 286 2.21 6.00 -5.60
CA LEU A 286 1.61 5.43 -6.79
C LEU A 286 0.85 4.18 -6.36
N ASP A 287 -0.47 4.21 -6.55
CA ASP A 287 -1.36 3.08 -6.40
C ASP A 287 -1.72 2.49 -7.78
N THR A 288 -2.45 1.38 -7.79
CA THR A 288 -2.77 0.58 -8.99
C THR A 288 -3.30 1.41 -10.16
N ASP A 289 -4.13 2.41 -9.85
CA ASP A 289 -4.94 3.22 -10.75
C ASP A 289 -4.79 4.73 -10.50
N GLY A 290 -4.01 5.14 -9.49
CA GLY A 290 -3.90 6.54 -9.10
C GLY A 290 -2.51 6.98 -8.64
N ILE A 291 -2.24 8.27 -8.76
CA ILE A 291 -0.99 8.91 -8.38
C ILE A 291 -1.29 10.07 -7.42
N TRP A 292 -0.75 9.98 -6.22
CA TRP A 292 -0.66 11.12 -5.31
C TRP A 292 0.55 11.96 -5.67
N CYS A 293 0.37 13.26 -5.86
CA CYS A 293 1.45 14.17 -6.20
C CYS A 293 1.33 15.53 -5.52
N ALA A 294 2.48 16.19 -5.37
CA ALA A 294 2.58 17.60 -5.07
C ALA A 294 2.99 18.32 -6.35
N LEU A 295 2.19 19.29 -6.80
CA LEU A 295 2.53 20.21 -7.87
C LEU A 295 2.92 21.58 -7.29
N PRO A 296 3.69 22.39 -8.02
CA PRO A 296 3.97 23.76 -7.61
C PRO A 296 2.66 24.58 -7.46
N GLY A 297 2.51 25.39 -6.40
CA GLY A 297 1.41 26.35 -6.19
C GLY A 297 1.11 27.31 -7.35
N SER A 298 2.09 27.55 -8.21
CA SER A 298 1.97 28.37 -9.42
C SER A 298 1.47 27.59 -10.64
N PHE A 299 1.28 26.27 -10.53
CA PHE A 299 0.80 25.41 -11.61
C PHE A 299 -0.61 25.83 -12.09
N PRO A 300 -0.92 25.73 -13.40
CA PRO A 300 -2.27 26.02 -13.90
C PRO A 300 -3.30 25.07 -13.29
N GLU A 301 -4.31 25.61 -12.61
CA GLU A 301 -5.41 24.86 -11.98
C GLU A 301 -6.70 24.95 -12.80
N ASN A 302 -7.77 25.53 -12.22
CA ASN A 302 -9.12 25.54 -12.77
C ASN A 302 -9.35 26.73 -13.70
N PHE A 303 -9.83 26.43 -14.92
CA PHE A 303 -10.27 27.42 -15.90
C PHE A 303 -11.69 27.10 -16.36
N THR A 304 -12.49 28.13 -16.65
CA THR A 304 -13.88 27.96 -17.10
C THR A 304 -14.05 28.51 -18.50
N PHE A 305 -14.59 27.69 -19.39
CA PHE A 305 -15.00 28.10 -20.73
C PHE A 305 -16.50 28.46 -20.75
N ARG A 306 -16.89 29.44 -21.58
CA ARG A 306 -18.30 29.86 -21.74
C ARG A 306 -18.83 29.45 -23.12
N TYR A 307 -19.96 28.72 -23.17
CA TYR A 307 -20.60 28.21 -24.40
C TYR A 307 -22.14 28.30 -24.38
N ASN A 308 -22.78 28.25 -25.56
CA ASN A 308 -24.22 28.04 -25.77
C ASN A 308 -24.47 26.65 -26.40
N PHE A 309 -25.54 25.93 -26.04
CA PHE A 309 -25.72 24.52 -26.43
C PHE A 309 -26.86 24.29 -27.45
N MET A 310 -26.63 23.40 -28.42
CA MET A 310 -27.66 22.64 -29.16
C MET A 310 -27.17 21.21 -29.45
N THR A 311 -28.08 20.23 -29.46
CA THR A 311 -27.73 18.81 -29.69
C THR A 311 -28.78 18.13 -30.58
N LEU A 312 -28.35 17.28 -31.51
CA LEU A 312 -29.23 16.39 -32.30
C LEU A 312 -28.73 14.95 -32.27
N VAL A 313 -29.69 14.02 -32.23
CA VAL A 313 -29.57 12.57 -32.01
C VAL A 313 -30.30 11.86 -33.16
N ASP A 314 -29.66 10.95 -33.91
CA ASP A 314 -30.31 9.66 -34.33
C ASP A 314 -29.34 8.63 -34.98
N PRO A 315 -29.45 7.30 -34.69
CA PRO A 315 -28.62 6.23 -35.24
C PRO A 315 -29.43 5.12 -35.96
N ILE A 316 -29.29 4.95 -37.28
CA ILE A 316 -30.08 3.92 -38.01
C ILE A 316 -29.26 2.90 -38.83
N ASN A 317 -28.01 3.18 -39.25
CA ASN A 317 -27.37 2.31 -40.25
C ASN A 317 -26.40 1.28 -39.64
N ARG A 318 -26.68 -0.02 -39.88
CA ARG A 318 -25.81 -1.17 -39.53
C ARG A 318 -24.60 -1.27 -40.47
N THR A 319 -23.80 -0.22 -40.47
CA THR A 319 -22.46 -0.14 -41.07
C THR A 319 -21.45 -0.11 -39.93
N TYR A 320 -20.37 -0.89 -40.03
CA TYR A 320 -19.24 -0.70 -39.12
C TYR A 320 -18.54 0.59 -39.52
N THR A 321 -18.56 1.56 -38.63
CA THR A 321 -17.74 2.76 -38.74
C THR A 321 -16.54 2.55 -37.83
N GLU A 322 -15.33 2.69 -38.38
CA GLU A 322 -14.15 2.84 -37.54
C GLU A 322 -14.31 4.13 -36.74
N ARG A 323 -14.32 4.02 -35.42
CA ARG A 323 -14.38 5.15 -34.49
C ARG A 323 -13.26 4.94 -33.50
N GLU A 324 -12.47 5.98 -33.26
CA GLU A 324 -11.51 5.98 -32.17
C GLU A 324 -12.30 6.08 -30.86
N GLU A 325 -12.28 5.01 -30.07
CA GLU A 325 -12.99 4.91 -28.80
C GLU A 325 -11.95 4.71 -27.69
N CYS A 326 -11.75 5.74 -26.87
CA CYS A 326 -10.95 5.68 -25.65
C CYS A 326 -11.81 6.21 -24.52
N SER A 327 -12.14 5.35 -23.56
CA SER A 327 -12.94 5.71 -22.38
C SER A 327 -12.09 5.81 -21.12
N ILE A 328 -10.77 5.88 -21.27
CA ILE A 328 -9.81 5.94 -20.16
C ILE A 328 -9.56 7.42 -19.86
N GLU A 329 -10.13 7.89 -18.75
CA GLU A 329 -10.06 9.28 -18.31
C GLU A 329 -9.47 9.33 -16.89
N PHE A 330 -8.63 10.34 -16.64
CA PHE A 330 -8.15 10.66 -15.29
C PHE A 330 -9.15 11.60 -14.62
N GLU A 331 -9.53 11.28 -13.40
CA GLU A 331 -10.21 12.18 -12.48
C GLU A 331 -9.16 12.82 -11.57
N VAL A 332 -9.36 14.10 -11.27
CA VAL A 332 -8.49 14.88 -10.38
C VAL A 332 -9.25 15.18 -9.11
N ASP A 333 -8.76 14.67 -7.99
CA ASP A 333 -9.26 15.01 -6.66
C ASP A 333 -8.27 15.94 -5.94
N GLY A 334 -8.79 16.96 -5.27
CA GLY A 334 -8.02 17.97 -4.53
C GLY A 334 -8.34 19.41 -4.98
N PRO A 335 -7.52 20.40 -4.60
CA PRO A 335 -6.31 20.26 -3.80
C PRO A 335 -6.61 19.87 -2.34
N TYR A 336 -5.69 19.11 -1.73
CA TYR A 336 -5.77 18.70 -0.33
C TYR A 336 -4.90 19.57 0.57
N LYS A 337 -5.28 19.69 1.84
CA LYS A 337 -4.51 20.44 2.85
C LYS A 337 -3.21 19.75 3.21
N ALA A 338 -3.26 18.45 3.42
CA ALA A 338 -2.12 17.70 3.93
C ALA A 338 -2.14 16.24 3.49
N MET A 339 -0.95 15.69 3.28
CA MET A 339 -0.71 14.27 3.10
C MET A 339 0.48 13.82 3.95
N ILE A 340 0.29 12.75 4.73
CA ILE A 340 1.30 12.16 5.61
C ILE A 340 1.61 10.74 5.15
N LEU A 341 2.88 10.49 4.81
CA LEU A 341 3.38 9.20 4.35
C LEU A 341 4.42 8.64 5.34
N PRO A 342 4.22 7.43 5.90
CA PRO A 342 5.15 6.81 6.83
C PRO A 342 6.34 6.17 6.08
N ALA A 343 7.43 5.96 6.80
CA ALA A 343 8.63 5.31 6.29
C ALA A 343 8.84 3.91 6.89
N SER A 344 9.52 3.04 6.14
CA SER A 344 9.92 1.72 6.66
C SER A 344 11.07 1.87 7.66
N LYS A 345 11.19 0.86 8.53
CA LYS A 345 12.36 0.70 9.40
C LYS A 345 13.56 0.07 8.67
N GLU A 346 13.32 -0.57 7.54
CA GLU A 346 14.34 -1.25 6.75
C GLU A 346 14.81 -0.34 5.61
N GLU A 347 16.12 -0.27 5.40
CA GLU A 347 16.72 0.57 4.37
C GLU A 347 16.27 0.12 2.97
N GLY A 348 15.85 1.08 2.14
CA GLY A 348 15.44 0.81 0.76
C GLY A 348 14.05 0.18 0.61
N ILE A 349 13.36 -0.11 1.71
CA ILE A 349 11.96 -0.56 1.68
C ILE A 349 11.06 0.65 1.94
N LEU A 350 10.03 0.82 1.11
CA LEU A 350 9.03 1.86 1.28
C LEU A 350 7.67 1.24 1.61
N LEU A 351 6.89 1.93 2.46
CA LEU A 351 5.63 1.41 2.99
C LEU A 351 4.47 1.75 2.07
N LYS A 352 4.24 0.89 1.08
CA LYS A 352 3.14 1.02 0.13
C LYS A 352 1.76 0.97 0.81
N LYS A 353 0.79 1.72 0.28
CA LYS A 353 -0.63 1.75 0.68
C LYS A 353 -0.85 2.21 2.12
N ARG A 354 -0.01 3.12 2.60
CA ARG A 354 -0.14 3.69 3.95
C ARG A 354 0.00 5.21 3.87
N TYR A 355 -1.10 5.93 4.04
CA TYR A 355 -1.12 7.39 4.00
C TYR A 355 -2.36 7.94 4.69
N ALA A 356 -2.24 9.16 5.18
CA ALA A 356 -3.34 9.95 5.74
C ALA A 356 -3.45 11.26 4.94
N VAL A 357 -4.65 11.60 4.51
CA VAL A 357 -4.93 12.78 3.67
C VAL A 357 -6.02 13.60 4.34
N PHE A 358 -5.85 14.92 4.30
CA PHE A 358 -6.76 15.88 4.91
C PHE A 358 -7.30 16.87 3.88
N ASN A 359 -8.60 17.13 3.96
CA ASN A 359 -9.28 18.17 3.20
C ASN A 359 -8.85 19.58 3.67
N GLU A 360 -9.15 20.61 2.87
CA GLU A 360 -8.87 22.02 3.21
C GLU A 360 -9.47 22.45 4.57
N ASP A 361 -10.65 21.95 4.91
CA ASP A 361 -11.33 22.20 6.20
C ASP A 361 -10.64 21.51 7.40
N GLY A 362 -9.62 20.68 7.16
CA GLY A 362 -8.90 19.91 8.16
C GLY A 362 -9.55 18.58 8.53
N THR A 363 -10.65 18.20 7.88
CA THR A 363 -11.26 16.88 8.06
C THR A 363 -10.42 15.80 7.38
N LEU A 364 -10.45 14.59 7.93
CA LEU A 364 -9.74 13.44 7.39
C LEU A 364 -10.44 12.95 6.13
N ALA A 365 -9.85 13.23 4.97
CA ALA A 365 -10.36 12.82 3.66
C ALA A 365 -10.18 11.31 3.45
N GLU A 366 -8.96 10.83 3.66
CA GLU A 366 -8.62 9.43 3.45
C GLU A 366 -7.57 8.93 4.45
N LEU A 367 -7.74 7.67 4.88
CA LEU A 367 -6.79 6.99 5.75
C LEU A 367 -6.64 5.53 5.32
N LYS A 368 -5.52 5.21 4.69
CA LYS A 368 -5.23 3.88 4.14
C LYS A 368 -4.14 3.16 4.94
N GLY A 369 -4.33 1.85 5.13
CA GLY A 369 -3.29 0.91 5.59
C GLY A 369 -2.86 0.93 7.07
N PHE A 370 -3.19 1.98 7.82
CA PHE A 370 -2.86 2.13 9.24
C PHE A 370 -3.68 1.22 10.19
N GLU A 371 -3.09 0.93 11.35
CA GLU A 371 -3.62 0.03 12.37
C GLU A 371 -5.01 0.47 12.89
N ILE A 372 -5.28 1.78 12.96
CA ILE A 372 -6.59 2.35 13.32
C ILE A 372 -7.78 1.83 12.47
N LYS A 373 -7.60 1.57 11.17
CA LYS A 373 -8.67 1.05 10.28
C LYS A 373 -8.80 -0.48 10.31
N ARG A 374 -7.87 -1.20 10.95
CA ARG A 374 -7.87 -2.68 10.98
C ARG A 374 -8.80 -3.19 12.07
N ARG A 375 -9.49 -4.32 11.82
CA ARG A 375 -10.43 -4.94 12.79
C ARG A 375 -9.74 -5.52 14.03
N GLY A 376 -8.47 -5.90 13.93
CA GLY A 376 -7.61 -6.33 15.04
C GLY A 376 -6.55 -5.29 15.40
N GLU A 377 -5.39 -5.69 15.90
CA GLU A 377 -4.28 -4.84 16.36
C GLU A 377 -4.46 -4.27 17.77
N LEU A 378 -3.38 -3.65 18.24
CA LEU A 378 -3.18 -3.16 19.58
C LEU A 378 -3.89 -1.82 19.81
N LYS A 379 -4.79 -1.76 20.78
CA LYS A 379 -5.69 -0.61 20.96
C LYS A 379 -4.93 0.69 21.24
N HIS A 380 -3.89 0.66 22.08
CA HIS A 380 -3.10 1.86 22.37
C HIS A 380 -2.49 2.48 21.11
N ILE A 381 -2.05 1.68 20.13
CA ILE A 381 -1.50 2.18 18.86
C ILE A 381 -2.59 2.86 18.03
N LYS A 382 -3.81 2.31 18.04
CA LYS A 382 -4.93 2.91 17.31
C LYS A 382 -5.32 4.27 17.88
N VAL A 383 -5.39 4.37 19.21
CA VAL A 383 -5.74 5.62 19.88
C VAL A 383 -4.62 6.64 19.73
N PHE A 384 -3.35 6.21 19.87
CA PHE A 384 -2.19 7.02 19.53
C PHE A 384 -2.28 7.57 18.09
N GLN A 385 -2.53 6.71 17.10
CA GLN A 385 -2.67 7.14 15.70
C GLN A 385 -3.83 8.11 15.47
N ALA A 386 -4.98 7.86 16.08
CA ALA A 386 -6.16 8.71 15.96
C ALA A 386 -5.86 10.14 16.42
N GLU A 387 -5.19 10.28 17.56
CA GLU A 387 -4.79 11.58 18.08
C GLU A 387 -3.63 12.19 17.28
N LEU A 388 -2.66 11.38 16.89
CA LEU A 388 -1.45 11.83 16.19
C LEU A 388 -1.77 12.49 14.85
N PHE A 389 -2.67 11.90 14.06
CA PHE A 389 -2.95 12.36 12.70
C PHE A 389 -3.52 13.77 12.66
N GLU A 390 -4.43 14.10 13.57
CA GLU A 390 -4.98 15.45 13.70
C GLU A 390 -3.90 16.49 14.02
N LYS A 391 -2.89 16.10 14.82
CA LYS A 391 -1.82 17.00 15.25
C LYS A 391 -0.80 17.36 14.18
N PHE A 392 -0.75 16.64 13.06
CA PHE A 392 0.07 17.02 11.90
C PHE A 392 -0.42 18.31 11.21
N LEU A 393 -1.65 18.76 11.48
CA LEU A 393 -2.19 20.00 10.93
C LEU A 393 -1.77 21.26 11.70
N HIS A 394 -1.04 21.13 12.80
CA HIS A 394 -0.57 22.26 13.61
C HIS A 394 0.91 22.60 13.33
N GLY A 395 1.34 23.77 13.79
CA GLY A 395 2.67 24.32 13.52
C GLY A 395 2.72 25.13 12.22
N SER A 396 3.53 26.19 12.22
CA SER A 396 3.72 27.10 11.08
C SER A 396 4.90 26.71 10.20
N THR A 397 5.82 25.91 10.74
CA THR A 397 6.97 25.34 10.04
C THR A 397 6.95 23.81 10.13
N LEU A 398 7.75 23.15 9.30
CA LEU A 398 7.86 21.68 9.33
C LEU A 398 8.43 21.20 10.67
N GLU A 399 9.40 21.93 11.24
CA GLU A 399 9.99 21.68 12.54
C GLU A 399 8.98 21.81 13.68
N GLU A 400 8.16 22.87 13.66
CA GLU A 400 7.09 23.06 14.64
C GLU A 400 6.02 21.98 14.53
N CYS A 401 5.63 21.59 13.32
CA CYS A 401 4.70 20.49 13.08
C CYS A 401 5.22 19.19 13.73
N TYR A 402 6.48 18.82 13.46
CA TYR A 402 7.10 17.65 14.07
C TYR A 402 7.26 17.77 15.59
N SER A 403 7.49 18.97 16.13
CA SER A 403 7.54 19.24 17.57
C SER A 403 6.19 18.98 18.25
N VAL A 404 5.10 19.48 17.67
CA VAL A 404 3.74 19.25 18.19
C VAL A 404 3.43 17.75 18.21
N VAL A 405 3.71 17.06 17.10
CA VAL A 405 3.50 15.60 16.96
C VAL A 405 4.40 14.82 17.94
N ALA A 406 5.62 15.29 18.18
CA ALA A 406 6.52 14.70 19.18
C ALA A 406 6.04 14.88 20.62
N SER A 407 5.36 15.98 20.96
CA SER A 407 4.79 16.16 22.29
C SER A 407 3.76 15.07 22.60
N VAL A 408 2.93 14.70 21.62
CA VAL A 408 1.97 13.59 21.72
C VAL A 408 2.70 12.28 21.91
N ALA A 409 3.71 11.99 21.09
CA ALA A 409 4.51 10.77 21.20
C ALA A 409 5.18 10.62 22.58
N ASN A 410 5.74 11.71 23.12
CA ASN A 410 6.34 11.71 24.46
C ASN A 410 5.31 11.44 25.55
N ARG A 411 4.13 12.06 25.49
CA ARG A 411 3.04 11.81 26.45
C ARG A 411 2.59 10.34 26.46
N TRP A 412 2.51 9.72 25.27
CA TRP A 412 2.18 8.29 25.15
C TRP A 412 3.32 7.38 25.63
N LEU A 413 4.58 7.80 25.47
CA LEU A 413 5.73 7.09 26.07
C LEU A 413 5.74 7.20 27.58
N ASP A 414 5.36 8.35 28.15
CA ASP A 414 5.27 8.56 29.60
C ASP A 414 4.21 7.68 30.25
N LEU A 415 3.07 7.47 29.59
CA LEU A 415 2.04 6.52 30.03
C LEU A 415 2.60 5.10 30.19
N LEU A 416 3.41 4.65 29.22
CA LEU A 416 4.04 3.32 29.28
C LEU A 416 5.19 3.25 30.29
N ASP A 417 5.98 4.32 30.43
CA ASP A 417 7.09 4.39 31.39
C ASP A 417 6.59 4.43 32.84
N ASN A 418 5.46 5.11 33.08
CA ASN A 418 4.76 5.10 34.36
C ASN A 418 3.89 3.87 34.58
N GLN A 419 3.87 2.91 33.65
CA GLN A 419 3.11 1.66 33.74
C GLN A 419 1.60 1.88 33.97
N GLY A 420 1.04 2.97 33.45
CA GLY A 420 -0.39 3.29 33.58
C GLY A 420 -0.89 3.35 35.02
N LYS A 421 -0.07 3.84 35.97
CA LYS A 421 -0.45 3.97 37.39
C LYS A 421 -1.69 4.85 37.61
N ASP A 422 -1.86 5.86 36.76
CA ASP A 422 -2.97 6.82 36.87
C ASP A 422 -4.25 6.36 36.16
N ILE A 423 -4.26 5.14 35.60
CA ILE A 423 -5.37 4.56 34.84
C ILE A 423 -5.91 3.35 35.60
N ALA A 424 -7.24 3.21 35.68
CA ALA A 424 -7.88 2.06 36.30
C ALA A 424 -7.54 0.75 35.55
N ASP A 425 -7.50 -0.38 36.25
CA ASP A 425 -7.04 -1.66 35.68
C ASP A 425 -7.88 -2.15 34.50
N SER A 426 -9.19 -1.95 34.55
CA SER A 426 -10.11 -2.30 33.45
C SER A 426 -9.84 -1.49 32.19
N GLU A 427 -9.64 -0.17 32.34
CA GLU A 427 -9.31 0.74 31.23
C GLU A 427 -7.90 0.44 30.69
N LEU A 428 -6.94 0.16 31.58
CA LEU A 428 -5.58 -0.20 31.20
C LEU A 428 -5.57 -1.47 30.34
N LEU A 429 -6.28 -2.53 30.77
CA LEU A 429 -6.38 -3.79 30.03
C LEU A 429 -6.97 -3.57 28.64
N ASP A 430 -7.98 -2.71 28.51
CA ASP A 430 -8.58 -2.37 27.22
C ASP A 430 -7.55 -1.69 26.29
N TYR A 431 -6.79 -0.70 26.77
CA TYR A 431 -5.74 -0.03 25.99
C TYR A 431 -4.60 -0.96 25.56
N ILE A 432 -4.09 -1.81 26.43
CA ILE A 432 -2.94 -2.68 26.14
C ILE A 432 -3.34 -4.01 25.51
N SER A 433 -4.64 -4.31 25.43
CA SER A 433 -5.12 -5.52 24.79
C SER A 433 -4.94 -5.47 23.28
N GLU A 434 -4.58 -6.61 22.73
CA GLU A 434 -4.57 -6.87 21.30
C GLU A 434 -5.71 -7.83 20.97
N SER A 435 -6.37 -7.59 19.85
CA SER A 435 -7.44 -8.46 19.37
C SER A 435 -7.08 -9.06 18.02
N SER A 436 -7.22 -10.38 17.90
CA SER A 436 -7.05 -11.14 16.66
C SER A 436 -8.20 -12.12 16.48
N THR A 437 -8.75 -12.18 15.27
CA THR A 437 -9.83 -13.12 14.92
C THR A 437 -9.25 -14.33 14.19
N MET A 438 -9.51 -15.53 14.69
CA MET A 438 -9.08 -16.77 14.05
C MET A 438 -9.94 -17.09 12.82
N SER A 439 -9.31 -17.40 11.69
CA SER A 439 -10.04 -17.69 10.44
C SER A 439 -10.56 -19.13 10.36
N LYS A 440 -9.95 -20.04 11.13
CA LYS A 440 -10.30 -21.46 11.24
C LYS A 440 -10.57 -21.86 12.70
N SER A 441 -11.04 -23.08 12.93
CA SER A 441 -11.19 -23.62 14.29
C SER A 441 -9.82 -23.89 14.93
N LEU A 442 -9.74 -23.98 16.27
CA LEU A 442 -8.47 -24.26 16.96
C LEU A 442 -7.83 -25.58 16.50
N ALA A 443 -8.65 -26.60 16.20
CA ALA A 443 -8.19 -27.91 15.72
C ALA A 443 -7.46 -27.82 14.37
N ASP A 444 -7.96 -26.98 13.46
CA ASP A 444 -7.38 -26.83 12.11
C ASP A 444 -6.02 -26.12 12.11
N TYR A 445 -5.68 -25.41 13.19
CA TYR A 445 -4.36 -24.77 13.34
C TYR A 445 -3.28 -25.74 13.83
N GLY A 446 -3.65 -26.90 14.38
CA GLY A 446 -2.70 -27.92 14.85
C GLY A 446 -1.64 -27.35 15.81
N GLU A 447 -0.36 -27.52 15.46
CA GLU A 447 0.79 -27.07 16.26
C GLU A 447 1.26 -25.64 15.96
N GLN A 448 0.57 -24.90 15.09
CA GLN A 448 1.00 -23.55 14.73
C GLN A 448 1.07 -22.63 15.96
N LYS A 449 2.22 -21.97 16.15
CA LYS A 449 2.45 -21.07 17.28
C LYS A 449 2.11 -19.64 16.89
N SER A 450 1.07 -19.08 17.49
CA SER A 450 0.72 -17.66 17.40
C SER A 450 0.05 -17.19 18.70
N CYS A 451 0.06 -15.88 18.96
CA CYS A 451 -0.62 -15.34 20.14
C CYS A 451 -2.10 -15.71 20.17
N ALA A 452 -2.77 -15.68 19.01
CA ALA A 452 -4.17 -16.08 18.89
C ALA A 452 -4.39 -17.56 19.23
N VAL A 453 -3.56 -18.47 18.71
CA VAL A 453 -3.66 -19.91 19.01
C VAL A 453 -3.40 -20.20 20.48
N THR A 454 -2.38 -19.57 21.07
CA THR A 454 -2.11 -19.72 22.51
C THR A 454 -3.23 -19.16 23.36
N THR A 455 -3.81 -18.02 22.98
CA THR A 455 -4.97 -17.43 23.67
C THR A 455 -6.18 -18.35 23.59
N ALA A 456 -6.48 -18.90 22.41
CA ALA A 456 -7.58 -19.84 22.22
C ALA A 456 -7.40 -21.11 23.04
N ARG A 457 -6.19 -21.70 23.05
CA ARG A 457 -5.88 -22.85 23.90
C ARG A 457 -6.06 -22.54 25.38
N ARG A 458 -5.60 -21.36 25.82
CA ARG A 458 -5.79 -20.91 27.20
C ARG A 458 -7.26 -20.67 27.54
N LEU A 459 -8.06 -20.11 26.62
CA LEU A 459 -9.50 -19.97 26.80
C LEU A 459 -10.19 -21.33 26.93
N ALA A 460 -9.82 -22.31 26.10
CA ALA A 460 -10.34 -23.67 26.21
C ALA A 460 -9.99 -24.32 27.57
N ASP A 461 -8.76 -24.09 28.06
CA ASP A 461 -8.27 -24.65 29.33
C ASP A 461 -9.10 -24.21 30.55
N PHE A 462 -9.73 -23.02 30.56
CA PHE A 462 -10.49 -22.53 31.72
C PHE A 462 -11.98 -22.26 31.48
N LEU A 463 -12.42 -21.98 30.25
CA LEU A 463 -13.84 -21.83 29.90
C LEU A 463 -14.44 -23.08 29.24
N GLY A 464 -13.60 -24.08 28.92
CA GLY A 464 -13.99 -25.33 28.29
C GLY A 464 -13.92 -25.31 26.76
N ASP A 465 -13.83 -26.52 26.18
CA ASP A 465 -13.61 -26.72 24.74
C ASP A 465 -14.76 -26.23 23.85
N THR A 466 -15.95 -25.99 24.39
CA THR A 466 -17.11 -25.50 23.64
C THR A 466 -16.86 -24.14 23.00
N MET A 467 -16.05 -23.28 23.63
CA MET A 467 -15.75 -21.92 23.15
C MET A 467 -14.85 -21.87 21.91
N VAL A 468 -14.11 -22.94 21.61
CA VAL A 468 -13.07 -22.96 20.56
C VAL A 468 -13.40 -23.86 19.36
N LYS A 469 -14.60 -24.47 19.35
CA LYS A 469 -15.07 -25.35 18.26
C LYS A 469 -15.34 -24.59 16.97
N ASP A 470 -15.91 -23.40 17.08
CA ASP A 470 -16.33 -22.63 15.92
C ASP A 470 -15.20 -21.75 15.37
N LYS A 471 -15.22 -21.57 14.04
CA LYS A 471 -14.35 -20.60 13.35
C LYS A 471 -14.75 -19.16 13.71
N GLY A 472 -13.81 -18.23 13.67
CA GLY A 472 -14.09 -16.81 13.93
C GLY A 472 -13.92 -16.39 15.39
N LEU A 473 -13.33 -17.23 16.25
CA LEU A 473 -13.05 -16.88 17.64
C LEU A 473 -12.23 -15.59 17.73
N ARG A 474 -12.75 -14.61 18.48
CA ARG A 474 -12.05 -13.37 18.79
C ARG A 474 -11.15 -13.59 20.01
N CYS A 475 -9.86 -13.71 19.76
CA CYS A 475 -8.86 -13.83 20.81
C CYS A 475 -8.42 -12.43 21.24
N GLN A 476 -8.77 -12.03 22.46
CA GLN A 476 -8.29 -10.79 23.08
C GLN A 476 -7.28 -11.15 24.17
N TYR A 477 -6.08 -10.60 24.07
CA TYR A 477 -4.97 -10.97 24.95
C TYR A 477 -4.06 -9.80 25.29
N VAL A 478 -3.29 -9.98 26.37
CA VAL A 478 -2.13 -9.17 26.75
C VAL A 478 -0.87 -10.02 26.72
N VAL A 479 0.28 -9.40 26.55
CA VAL A 479 1.58 -10.10 26.54
C VAL A 479 2.18 -10.02 27.94
N ALA A 480 2.36 -11.17 28.58
CA ALA A 480 2.98 -11.27 29.90
C ALA A 480 4.51 -11.21 29.81
N ARG A 481 5.18 -10.62 30.81
CA ARG A 481 6.65 -10.53 30.92
C ARG A 481 7.30 -11.89 31.12
N GLU A 482 6.68 -12.74 31.93
CA GLU A 482 7.19 -14.07 32.26
C GLU A 482 6.45 -15.16 31.46
N PRO A 483 7.13 -16.27 31.09
CA PRO A 483 8.54 -16.57 31.36
C PRO A 483 9.50 -15.80 30.44
N ARG A 484 10.54 -15.17 30.99
CA ARG A 484 11.57 -14.49 30.18
C ARG A 484 12.28 -15.44 29.22
N GLY A 485 12.56 -14.94 28.02
CA GLY A 485 13.22 -15.70 26.96
C GLY A 485 12.24 -16.48 26.07
N ASN A 486 10.99 -16.70 26.51
CA ASN A 486 9.99 -17.33 25.66
C ASN A 486 9.52 -16.38 24.54
N PRO A 487 9.20 -16.92 23.35
CA PRO A 487 8.60 -16.15 22.26
C PRO A 487 7.31 -15.44 22.70
N VAL A 488 7.02 -14.28 22.11
CA VAL A 488 5.81 -13.49 22.39
C VAL A 488 4.54 -14.33 22.26
N SER A 489 4.48 -15.24 21.28
CA SER A 489 3.35 -16.13 21.06
C SER A 489 3.00 -16.99 22.28
N GLU A 490 3.99 -17.44 23.04
CA GLU A 490 3.78 -18.30 24.21
C GLU A 490 3.41 -17.52 25.48
N ARG A 491 3.60 -16.20 25.46
CA ARG A 491 3.35 -15.30 26.60
C ARG A 491 1.99 -14.59 26.52
N ALA A 492 1.16 -14.90 25.52
CA ALA A 492 -0.16 -14.31 25.33
C ALA A 492 -1.17 -14.80 26.38
N VAL A 493 -1.66 -13.92 27.24
CA VAL A 493 -2.64 -14.18 28.31
C VAL A 493 -4.01 -13.64 27.88
N PRO A 494 -5.08 -14.46 27.89
CA PRO A 494 -6.42 -13.99 27.55
C PRO A 494 -6.90 -12.91 28.53
N VAL A 495 -7.47 -11.81 28.04
CA VAL A 495 -7.98 -10.72 28.90
C VAL A 495 -9.12 -11.21 29.81
N ALA A 496 -9.93 -12.15 29.32
CA ALA A 496 -11.04 -12.73 30.07
C ALA A 496 -10.63 -13.34 31.43
N ILE A 497 -9.35 -13.70 31.65
CA ILE A 497 -8.90 -14.22 32.95
C ILE A 497 -8.99 -13.17 34.06
N PHE A 498 -8.84 -11.89 33.73
CA PHE A 498 -8.87 -10.79 34.70
C PHE A 498 -10.29 -10.43 35.16
N GLU A 499 -11.31 -10.98 34.48
CA GLU A 499 -12.72 -10.82 34.83
C GLU A 499 -13.26 -12.01 35.66
N THR A 500 -12.44 -13.05 35.88
CA THR A 500 -12.83 -14.24 36.66
C THR A 500 -12.58 -14.08 38.16
N ASP A 501 -13.10 -15.04 38.94
CA ASP A 501 -12.85 -15.12 40.39
C ASP A 501 -11.35 -15.10 40.72
N ALA A 502 -10.98 -14.40 41.79
CA ALA A 502 -9.57 -14.14 42.12
C ALA A 502 -8.74 -15.42 42.33
N GLU A 503 -9.34 -16.49 42.85
CA GLU A 503 -8.66 -17.78 43.03
C GLU A 503 -8.36 -18.47 41.69
N LEU A 504 -9.34 -18.47 40.78
CA LEU A 504 -9.22 -19.05 39.44
C LEU A 504 -8.19 -18.27 38.61
N MET A 505 -8.30 -16.93 38.63
CA MET A 505 -7.33 -16.02 38.02
C MET A 505 -5.92 -16.32 38.53
N LYS A 506 -5.74 -16.43 39.86
CA LYS A 506 -4.43 -16.72 40.46
C LYS A 506 -3.87 -18.07 40.01
N PHE A 507 -4.69 -19.11 40.01
CA PHE A 507 -4.28 -20.46 39.60
C PHE A 507 -3.75 -20.50 38.16
N TYR A 508 -4.50 -19.97 37.19
CA TYR A 508 -4.11 -20.01 35.79
C TYR A 508 -2.94 -19.08 35.46
N LEU A 509 -2.87 -17.89 36.06
CA LEU A 509 -1.74 -17.00 35.85
C LEU A 509 -0.44 -17.57 36.42
N LYS A 510 -0.47 -18.25 37.57
CA LYS A 510 0.69 -19.01 38.08
C LYS A 510 1.11 -20.12 37.12
N LYS A 511 0.15 -20.89 36.58
CA LYS A 511 0.39 -21.96 35.59
C LYS A 511 1.01 -21.41 34.30
N TRP A 512 0.48 -20.33 33.76
CA TRP A 512 0.87 -19.78 32.45
C TRP A 512 2.13 -18.93 32.49
N CYS A 513 2.28 -18.08 33.51
CA CYS A 513 3.42 -17.18 33.65
C CYS A 513 4.58 -17.81 34.44
N LYS A 514 4.36 -18.97 35.08
CA LYS A 514 5.33 -19.68 35.94
C LYS A 514 5.84 -18.81 37.10
N ILE A 515 4.93 -18.06 37.74
CA ILE A 515 5.21 -17.15 38.86
C ILE A 515 4.70 -17.77 40.17
N SER A 516 5.43 -17.59 41.28
CA SER A 516 5.07 -18.15 42.59
C SER A 516 4.51 -17.14 43.61
N LEU A 517 4.75 -15.84 43.43
CA LEU A 517 4.38 -14.76 44.35
C LEU A 517 3.01 -14.16 44.03
N ASP A 518 2.43 -13.40 44.97
CA ASP A 518 1.29 -12.51 44.69
C ASP A 518 1.72 -11.46 43.66
N PHE A 519 0.85 -11.20 42.69
CA PHE A 519 1.12 -10.34 41.55
C PHE A 519 -0.01 -9.34 41.35
N ASP A 520 0.37 -8.16 40.88
CA ASP A 520 -0.52 -7.14 40.34
C ASP A 520 -0.59 -7.27 38.81
N ILE A 521 -1.68 -6.82 38.18
CA ILE A 521 -1.87 -6.85 36.73
C ILE A 521 -0.68 -6.15 36.03
N ARG A 522 -0.24 -4.99 36.56
CA ARG A 522 0.92 -4.24 36.05
C ARG A 522 2.23 -5.00 36.13
N SER A 523 2.36 -5.91 37.09
CA SER A 523 3.56 -6.75 37.23
C SER A 523 3.63 -7.90 36.22
N ILE A 524 2.47 -8.34 35.72
CA ILE A 524 2.38 -9.39 34.70
C ILE A 524 2.72 -8.83 33.32
N ILE A 525 2.29 -7.61 33.01
CA ILE A 525 2.41 -7.00 31.68
C ILE A 525 3.88 -6.80 31.27
N ASP A 526 4.22 -7.16 30.03
CA ASP A 526 5.53 -6.86 29.44
C ASP A 526 5.58 -5.43 28.88
N TRP A 527 5.78 -4.43 29.76
CA TRP A 527 5.87 -3.02 29.35
C TRP A 527 6.93 -2.74 28.29
N SER A 528 8.02 -3.52 28.25
CA SER A 528 9.09 -3.37 27.26
C SER A 528 8.62 -3.74 25.86
N TYR A 529 7.80 -4.79 25.73
CA TYR A 529 7.15 -5.18 24.48
C TYR A 529 6.24 -4.05 23.95
N TYR A 530 5.37 -3.50 24.81
CA TYR A 530 4.45 -2.43 24.42
C TYR A 530 5.20 -1.14 24.05
N LYS A 531 6.24 -0.77 24.82
CA LYS A 531 7.11 0.37 24.51
C LYS A 531 7.84 0.19 23.17
N GLN A 532 8.32 -1.02 22.87
CA GLN A 532 8.96 -1.31 21.59
C GLN A 532 7.97 -1.22 20.41
N ARG A 533 6.74 -1.70 20.59
CA ARG A 533 5.67 -1.56 19.58
C ARG A 533 5.32 -0.10 19.31
N LEU A 534 5.15 0.71 20.35
CA LEU A 534 4.92 2.16 20.21
C LEU A 534 6.11 2.87 19.59
N SER A 535 7.33 2.57 20.02
CA SER A 535 8.56 3.13 19.45
C SER A 535 8.69 2.80 17.96
N SER A 536 8.29 1.60 17.55
CA SER A 536 8.24 1.20 16.14
C SER A 536 7.22 2.02 15.33
N ALA A 537 6.06 2.34 15.91
CA ALA A 537 5.09 3.23 15.28
C ALA A 537 5.61 4.67 15.17
N ILE A 538 6.21 5.20 16.24
CA ILE A 538 6.86 6.52 16.29
C ILE A 538 7.98 6.61 15.24
N GLN A 539 8.81 5.57 15.10
CA GLN A 539 9.84 5.53 14.05
C GLN A 539 9.24 5.65 12.65
N LYS A 540 8.23 4.82 12.35
CA LYS A 540 7.62 4.78 11.01
C LYS A 540 6.90 6.08 10.65
N ILE A 541 6.21 6.71 11.60
CA ILE A 541 5.30 7.84 11.32
C ILE A 541 5.95 9.20 11.56
N ILE A 542 6.89 9.29 12.52
CA ILE A 542 7.43 10.57 12.99
C ILE A 542 8.93 10.65 12.68
N THR A 543 9.76 9.82 13.31
CA THR A 543 11.19 10.11 13.38
C THR A 543 11.94 9.81 12.09
N ILE A 544 11.64 8.70 11.40
CA ILE A 544 12.27 8.39 10.11
C ILE A 544 11.82 9.38 9.02
N PRO A 545 10.50 9.69 8.87
CA PRO A 545 10.07 10.73 7.94
C PRO A 545 10.68 12.11 8.22
N ALA A 546 10.75 12.53 9.49
CA ALA A 546 11.39 13.80 9.88
C ALA A 546 12.85 13.86 9.41
N ALA A 547 13.63 12.81 9.67
CA ALA A 547 15.02 12.73 9.21
C ALA A 547 15.14 12.72 7.67
N MET A 548 14.20 12.08 6.97
CA MET A 548 14.17 12.07 5.49
C MET A 548 13.87 13.45 4.90
N GLN A 549 13.11 14.28 5.62
CA GLN A 549 12.83 15.68 5.30
C GLN A 549 13.84 16.67 5.93
N LYS A 550 14.98 16.18 6.43
CA LYS A 550 16.07 16.99 7.02
C LYS A 550 15.72 17.70 8.34
N VAL A 551 14.71 17.21 9.06
CA VAL A 551 14.39 17.67 10.42
C VAL A 551 15.11 16.78 11.43
N SER A 552 15.73 17.39 12.44
CA SER A 552 16.39 16.66 13.53
C SER A 552 15.40 15.77 14.28
N ASN A 553 15.86 14.65 14.87
CA ASN A 553 14.99 13.69 15.57
C ASN A 553 14.09 14.40 16.61
N PRO A 554 12.77 14.53 16.37
CA PRO A 554 11.90 15.29 17.25
C PRO A 554 11.53 14.49 18.52
N VAL A 555 11.79 13.17 18.55
CA VAL A 555 11.58 12.30 19.71
C VAL A 555 12.90 11.59 20.08
N PRO A 556 13.85 12.26 20.76
CA PRO A 556 15.18 11.70 21.05
C PRO A 556 15.17 10.39 21.87
N ARG A 557 14.11 10.16 22.65
CA ARG A 557 13.89 8.90 23.41
C ARG A 557 13.78 7.67 22.49
N VAL A 558 13.41 7.88 21.22
CA VAL A 558 13.29 6.84 20.21
C VAL A 558 14.42 7.02 19.20
N VAL A 559 15.48 6.24 19.39
CA VAL A 559 16.70 6.28 18.57
C VAL A 559 16.39 5.80 17.14
N HIS A 560 17.07 6.38 16.15
CA HIS A 560 16.95 5.93 14.76
C HIS A 560 17.64 4.58 14.53
N PRO A 561 17.24 3.82 13.50
CA PRO A 561 18.03 2.70 12.99
C PRO A 561 19.42 3.16 12.50
N ASP A 562 20.42 2.30 12.65
CA ASP A 562 21.83 2.63 12.32
C ASP A 562 22.03 3.10 10.86
N TRP A 563 21.31 2.49 9.91
CA TRP A 563 21.38 2.85 8.49
C TRP A 563 20.95 4.29 8.22
N LEU A 564 20.00 4.81 9.00
CA LEU A 564 19.46 6.16 8.80
C LEU A 564 20.50 7.21 9.17
N TYR A 565 21.26 7.00 10.26
CA TYR A 565 22.36 7.89 10.62
C TYR A 565 23.45 7.95 9.54
N LYS A 566 23.72 6.82 8.86
CA LYS A 566 24.65 6.80 7.72
C LYS A 566 24.11 7.66 6.57
N LYS A 567 22.84 7.48 6.22
CA LYS A 567 22.19 8.18 5.10
C LYS A 567 22.03 9.69 5.33
N VAL A 568 21.71 10.12 6.55
CA VAL A 568 21.64 11.55 6.91
C VAL A 568 23.02 12.18 6.79
N ARG A 569 24.07 11.53 7.33
CA ARG A 569 25.46 12.01 7.18
C ARG A 569 25.91 12.09 5.73
N GLU A 570 25.58 11.10 4.89
CA GLU A 570 25.90 11.11 3.46
C GLU A 570 25.19 12.26 2.71
N LYS A 571 23.97 12.62 3.12
CA LYS A 571 23.23 13.75 2.51
C LYS A 571 23.73 15.12 2.97
N ASP A 572 24.23 15.22 4.20
CA ASP A 572 24.77 16.46 4.78
C ASP A 572 26.25 16.69 4.41
N ASP A 573 26.93 15.69 3.84
CA ASP A 573 28.32 15.80 3.42
C ASP A 573 28.46 16.70 2.19
N LYS A 574 29.12 17.85 2.39
CA LYS A 574 29.41 18.84 1.33
C LYS A 574 30.45 18.34 0.33
N MET A 575 31.21 17.28 0.66
CA MET A 575 32.30 16.75 -0.16
C MET A 575 32.03 15.29 -0.53
N THR A 576 31.19 15.06 -1.53
CA THR A 576 30.91 13.70 -2.01
C THR A 576 32.09 13.15 -2.83
N GLN A 577 32.71 12.06 -2.34
CA GLN A 577 33.66 11.29 -3.13
C GLN A 577 32.89 10.54 -4.23
N ARG A 578 33.09 10.91 -5.50
CA ARG A 578 32.45 10.26 -6.66
C ARG A 578 32.83 8.77 -6.69
N LYS A 579 31.87 7.89 -6.99
CA LYS A 579 32.16 6.45 -7.09
C LYS A 579 33.07 6.23 -8.29
N LEU A 580 34.03 5.32 -8.15
CA LEU A 580 34.99 4.99 -9.20
C LEU A 580 34.29 4.61 -10.54
N VAL A 581 33.13 3.96 -10.45
CA VAL A 581 32.27 3.60 -11.61
C VAL A 581 31.76 4.79 -12.41
N ASP A 582 31.55 5.95 -11.77
CA ASP A 582 31.08 7.17 -12.46
C ASP A 582 32.17 7.74 -13.40
N PHE A 583 33.44 7.45 -13.12
CA PHE A 583 34.56 7.82 -13.99
C PHE A 583 34.62 6.95 -15.26
N PHE A 584 34.21 5.67 -15.18
CA PHE A 584 34.30 4.74 -16.31
C PHE A 584 33.06 4.71 -17.20
N SER A 585 31.90 5.21 -16.75
CA SER A 585 30.71 5.32 -17.58
C SER A 585 30.81 6.38 -18.68
N SER A 586 31.65 7.41 -18.49
CA SER A 586 31.83 8.50 -19.45
C SER A 586 32.64 8.09 -20.68
N VAL A 587 33.49 7.07 -20.57
CA VAL A 587 34.36 6.61 -21.67
C VAL A 587 33.57 5.80 -22.72
N ASN A 588 32.52 5.08 -22.31
CA ASN A 588 31.71 4.27 -23.24
C ASN A 588 30.67 5.08 -24.04
N LYS A 589 30.50 6.38 -23.75
CA LYS A 589 29.60 7.27 -24.51
C LYS A 589 30.29 7.99 -25.68
N ILE A 590 31.62 8.03 -25.71
CA ILE A 590 32.37 8.76 -26.76
C ILE A 590 32.55 7.92 -28.05
N ASN A 591 32.39 6.59 -27.99
CA ASN A 591 32.66 5.69 -29.13
C ASN A 591 31.41 5.26 -29.93
N LYS A 592 30.30 5.99 -29.84
CA LYS A 592 29.11 5.75 -30.67
C LYS A 592 28.56 7.07 -31.15
N ASP A 593 29.22 7.69 -32.11
CA ASP A 593 28.64 8.60 -33.10
C ASP A 593 29.75 9.01 -34.09
N ASP A 594 29.84 8.32 -35.24
CA ASP A 594 30.02 9.00 -36.54
C ASP A 594 29.88 8.03 -37.75
N PRO A 595 29.16 8.41 -38.84
CA PRO A 595 29.02 7.62 -40.06
C PRO A 595 29.84 8.15 -41.27
N LYS A 596 30.57 7.23 -41.92
CA LYS A 596 30.94 7.07 -43.36
C LYS A 596 31.76 8.11 -44.18
N ASN A 597 32.66 7.50 -45.00
CA ASN A 597 33.28 7.90 -46.30
C ASN A 597 34.53 8.80 -46.25
N ASP A 598 35.63 8.61 -47.02
CA ASP A 598 35.96 7.76 -48.17
C ASP A 598 37.50 7.58 -48.33
N ALA A 599 37.89 6.39 -48.81
CA ALA A 599 38.95 6.06 -49.78
C ALA A 599 40.48 6.26 -49.54
N ILE A 600 41.20 5.22 -50.01
CA ILE A 600 42.59 5.10 -50.53
C ILE A 600 43.67 4.52 -49.57
N GLY A 601 44.05 3.27 -49.84
CA GLY A 601 45.45 2.93 -50.19
C GLY A 601 46.38 2.28 -49.15
N GLU A 602 46.66 0.99 -49.40
CA GLU A 602 47.95 0.29 -49.23
C GLU A 602 48.45 -0.24 -47.86
N ASN A 603 48.51 -1.58 -47.80
CA ASN A 603 49.51 -2.50 -47.23
C ASN A 603 50.68 -1.91 -46.42
N HIS A 604 50.88 -2.38 -45.17
CA HIS A 604 52.00 -3.24 -44.71
C HIS A 604 52.10 -3.26 -43.16
N ASP A 605 52.09 -4.46 -42.58
CA ASP A 605 52.82 -4.83 -41.36
C ASP A 605 54.34 -4.92 -41.67
N PRO A 606 55.31 -5.06 -40.73
CA PRO A 606 55.24 -5.14 -39.26
C PRO A 606 56.41 -4.42 -38.50
N ASP A 607 56.52 -4.71 -37.20
CA ASP A 607 57.69 -4.63 -36.29
C ASP A 607 58.09 -3.22 -35.79
N GLU A 608 58.44 -3.00 -34.51
CA GLU A 608 59.08 -3.87 -33.53
C GLU A 608 59.04 -3.17 -32.14
N GLN A 609 58.82 -3.91 -31.03
CA GLN A 609 59.78 -4.03 -29.91
C GLN A 609 59.15 -4.64 -28.65
N ASN A 610 59.61 -5.86 -28.39
CA ASN A 610 59.50 -6.60 -27.15
C ASN A 610 60.17 -5.87 -25.98
N VAL A 611 59.53 -5.87 -24.81
CA VAL A 611 60.26 -6.08 -23.56
C VAL A 611 59.50 -7.12 -22.74
N ALA A 612 60.22 -8.18 -22.41
CA ALA A 612 59.71 -9.41 -21.83
C ALA A 612 59.50 -9.32 -20.31
N ASP A 613 58.68 -10.28 -19.90
CA ASP A 613 58.08 -10.65 -18.63
C ASP A 613 59.07 -10.96 -17.48
N MET A 614 58.58 -10.83 -16.24
CA MET A 614 59.20 -11.40 -15.05
C MET A 614 58.11 -12.08 -14.18
N GLU A 615 58.04 -13.40 -14.37
CA GLU A 615 57.53 -14.46 -13.48
C GLU A 615 56.26 -15.19 -13.94
N ASP A 616 56.43 -16.06 -14.94
CA ASP A 616 55.66 -17.29 -15.10
C ASP A 616 56.62 -18.48 -15.35
N PHE A 617 56.60 -19.50 -14.49
CA PHE A 617 57.27 -20.78 -14.73
C PHE A 617 56.49 -21.91 -14.04
N GLY A 618 55.84 -22.78 -14.83
CA GLY A 618 55.15 -23.93 -14.25
C GLY A 618 54.35 -24.87 -15.16
N SER A 619 54.75 -25.07 -16.42
CA SER A 619 54.54 -26.26 -17.29
C SER A 619 53.19 -27.02 -17.34
N ASN A 620 52.53 -26.89 -18.51
CA ASN A 620 51.82 -27.87 -19.36
C ASN A 620 51.47 -29.30 -18.88
N GLY A 621 50.20 -29.68 -19.10
CA GLY A 621 49.73 -31.06 -19.30
C GLY A 621 48.29 -31.14 -19.85
N LYS A 622 48.10 -31.79 -21.01
CA LYS A 622 46.79 -32.02 -21.68
C LYS A 622 45.94 -33.04 -20.91
N SER A 623 44.61 -32.84 -20.81
CA SER A 623 43.53 -33.77 -21.24
C SER A 623 42.17 -33.54 -20.54
N SER A 624 41.10 -33.64 -21.34
CA SER A 624 39.72 -34.12 -21.07
C SER A 624 38.97 -33.84 -19.75
N GLY A 625 37.78 -33.23 -19.89
CA GLY A 625 36.53 -33.73 -19.29
C GLY A 625 36.13 -33.25 -17.89
N VAL A 626 34.82 -32.97 -17.76
CA VAL A 626 34.02 -32.87 -16.51
C VAL A 626 34.10 -31.54 -15.74
N GLY A 627 33.01 -30.76 -15.78
CA GLY A 627 32.77 -29.65 -14.84
C GLY A 627 32.45 -30.16 -13.42
N PRO A 628 32.55 -29.32 -12.36
CA PRO A 628 31.32 -28.86 -11.72
C PRO A 628 31.35 -27.48 -11.00
N ARG A 629 30.16 -26.86 -10.97
CA ARG A 629 29.48 -26.07 -9.91
C ARG A 629 30.01 -24.67 -9.48
N PRO A 630 29.12 -23.65 -9.47
CA PRO A 630 29.35 -22.40 -8.74
C PRO A 630 29.11 -22.53 -7.22
N ILE A 631 29.88 -21.72 -6.50
CA ILE A 631 30.04 -21.65 -5.05
C ILE A 631 28.80 -21.08 -4.36
N ALA A 632 28.28 -21.81 -3.37
CA ALA A 632 27.33 -21.31 -2.38
C ALA A 632 28.07 -20.38 -1.39
N ARG A 633 27.52 -19.19 -1.11
CA ARG A 633 27.96 -18.34 0.00
C ARG A 633 26.83 -18.28 1.04
N SER A 634 27.04 -18.97 2.16
CA SER A 634 26.30 -18.80 3.42
C SER A 634 27.07 -17.81 4.31
N TYR A 635 26.34 -16.94 5.02
CA TYR A 635 26.93 -16.05 6.03
C TYR A 635 26.57 -16.54 7.42
N GLU A 636 27.58 -16.95 8.19
CA GLU A 636 27.49 -17.21 9.62
C GLU A 636 27.97 -15.99 10.42
N THR A 637 27.10 -15.48 11.26
CA THR A 637 27.37 -14.47 12.29
C THR A 637 28.15 -15.06 13.46
N LYS A 638 29.30 -14.47 13.81
CA LYS A 638 29.99 -14.70 15.09
C LYS A 638 30.01 -13.43 15.94
N ARG A 639 29.47 -13.58 17.16
CA ARG A 639 29.63 -12.69 18.32
C ARG A 639 31.00 -12.87 18.98
N LYS A 640 31.56 -11.78 19.53
CA LYS A 640 32.42 -11.67 20.75
C LYS A 640 32.55 -10.15 21.04
N SER A 641 32.13 -9.58 22.18
CA SER A 641 32.50 -9.72 23.61
C SER A 641 33.64 -8.78 24.06
N SER A 642 33.27 -7.88 25.00
CA SER A 642 33.99 -7.39 26.21
C SER A 642 35.23 -6.48 26.12
N GLY A 643 35.23 -5.47 27.03
CA GLY A 643 36.35 -4.66 27.54
C GLY A 643 35.90 -3.20 27.74
N GLU A 644 35.43 -2.78 28.94
CA GLU A 644 36.21 -2.03 29.97
C GLU A 644 36.94 -0.81 29.38
N GLY A 645 36.86 0.42 29.87
CA GLY A 645 36.32 1.08 31.07
C GLY A 645 37.08 2.42 31.16
N ASP A 646 36.48 3.53 31.58
CA ASP A 646 37.11 4.49 32.50
C ASP A 646 36.18 5.67 32.86
N SER A 647 36.64 6.45 33.83
CA SER A 647 35.88 7.14 34.86
C SER A 647 36.18 8.65 34.92
N PHE A 648 35.37 9.36 35.72
CA PHE A 648 35.55 10.72 36.29
C PHE A 648 35.46 11.98 35.39
N LYS A 649 34.46 12.83 35.68
CA LYS A 649 34.65 14.07 36.48
C LYS A 649 33.34 14.78 36.87
N LYS A 650 33.25 15.12 38.16
CA LYS A 650 32.31 16.03 38.84
C LYS A 650 32.67 17.51 38.58
N LYS A 651 31.66 18.39 38.58
CA LYS A 651 31.58 19.71 39.27
C LYS A 651 30.16 20.27 39.02
N ILE A 652 29.29 20.35 40.05
CA ILE A 652 29.13 21.36 41.12
C ILE A 652 28.43 22.65 40.63
N ASP A 653 27.17 22.75 41.07
CA ASP A 653 26.39 23.86 41.64
C ASP A 653 26.36 25.26 41.01
N SER A 654 25.14 25.72 40.75
CA SER A 654 24.46 26.88 41.39
C SER A 654 23.37 27.40 40.44
N ASP A 655 22.33 28.10 40.83
CA ASP A 655 21.45 28.17 42.01
C ASP A 655 20.34 29.17 41.57
N HIS A 656 19.19 29.17 42.24
CA HIS A 656 18.19 30.26 42.31
C HIS A 656 17.24 30.51 41.11
N SER A 657 15.94 30.17 41.26
CA SER A 657 14.81 31.00 41.78
C SER A 657 14.26 32.00 40.74
N GLY A 658 12.96 32.20 40.49
CA GLY A 658 11.72 31.70 41.07
C GLY A 658 10.49 32.30 40.34
N ASN A 659 9.34 31.66 40.58
CA ASN A 659 7.95 32.17 40.69
C ASN A 659 7.42 33.20 39.67
N LEU A 660 6.45 32.84 38.81
CA LEU A 660 4.97 32.87 39.00
C LEU A 660 4.35 34.28 38.76
N PRO A 661 3.01 34.46 38.65
CA PRO A 661 2.10 34.11 37.54
C PRO A 661 1.15 35.29 37.17
N ALA A 662 0.21 35.13 36.22
CA ALA A 662 -1.11 35.81 36.16
C ALA A 662 -1.78 35.53 34.80
N SER A 663 -2.84 34.71 34.70
CA SER A 663 -4.28 35.03 34.89
C SER A 663 -4.84 35.95 33.79
N SER A 664 -5.54 35.43 32.78
CA SER A 664 -6.98 35.04 32.75
C SER A 664 -7.87 36.15 32.19
N ALA A 665 -8.64 35.83 31.14
CA ALA A 665 -9.90 36.49 30.84
C ALA A 665 -10.83 35.45 30.18
N GLN A 666 -11.86 35.06 30.91
CA GLN A 666 -12.98 34.23 30.48
C GLN A 666 -13.99 35.06 29.69
N ALA A 667 -14.59 34.46 28.67
CA ALA A 667 -15.89 34.85 28.14
C ALA A 667 -16.81 33.62 28.25
N ILE A 668 -18.00 33.86 28.80
CA ILE A 668 -19.05 32.91 29.14
C ILE A 668 -19.96 32.76 27.92
N ASP A 669 -20.28 31.52 27.50
CA ASP A 669 -21.44 31.25 26.66
C ASP A 669 -22.05 29.87 26.96
N VAL A 670 -23.25 29.96 27.57
CA VAL A 670 -24.42 29.08 27.66
C VAL A 670 -24.24 27.54 27.56
N ASP A 671 -24.57 26.88 28.68
CA ASP A 671 -24.56 25.43 28.92
C ASP A 671 -25.44 24.60 27.97
N ILE A 672 -24.78 23.65 27.30
CA ILE A 672 -25.38 22.39 26.83
C ILE A 672 -24.61 21.31 27.59
N GLU A 673 -25.31 20.46 28.36
CA GLU A 673 -24.71 19.44 29.21
C GLU A 673 -23.57 18.69 28.49
N ASP A 674 -22.33 18.96 28.89
CA ASP A 674 -21.12 18.34 28.36
C ASP A 674 -21.02 16.96 28.98
N ILE A 675 -21.38 15.93 28.21
CA ILE A 675 -21.22 14.53 28.64
C ILE A 675 -19.71 14.30 28.76
N ASP A 676 -19.23 14.15 30.00
CA ASP A 676 -17.82 13.90 30.27
C ASP A 676 -17.37 12.61 29.53
N ARG A 677 -16.46 12.81 28.57
CA ARG A 677 -15.86 11.76 27.74
C ARG A 677 -15.24 10.63 28.58
N HIS A 678 -14.81 10.93 29.80
CA HIS A 678 -14.19 9.98 30.71
C HIS A 678 -15.23 9.15 31.50
N LEU A 679 -16.48 9.60 31.58
CA LEU A 679 -17.57 8.90 32.29
C LEU A 679 -18.53 8.17 31.34
N ASP A 680 -18.86 8.76 30.18
CA ASP A 680 -19.71 8.14 29.15
C ASP A 680 -19.21 8.49 27.74
N TYR A 681 -18.17 7.78 27.32
CA TYR A 681 -17.57 7.92 25.99
C TYR A 681 -18.58 7.67 24.86
N GLN A 682 -19.60 6.83 25.09
CA GLN A 682 -20.57 6.45 24.08
C GLN A 682 -21.65 7.52 23.91
N GLY A 683 -22.14 8.09 25.01
CA GLY A 683 -23.00 9.28 25.01
C GLY A 683 -22.30 10.50 24.42
N TRP A 684 -21.01 10.70 24.74
CA TRP A 684 -20.19 11.74 24.13
C TRP A 684 -20.05 11.56 22.61
N LEU A 685 -19.73 10.36 22.14
CA LEU A 685 -19.65 10.01 20.71
C LEU A 685 -20.96 10.24 19.97
N ASP A 686 -22.09 9.88 20.57
CA ASP A 686 -23.40 10.02 19.93
C ASP A 686 -23.90 11.48 19.95
N SER A 687 -23.51 12.30 20.95
CA SER A 687 -23.73 13.75 20.93
C SER A 687 -22.94 14.43 19.80
N LYS A 688 -21.69 13.98 19.56
CA LYS A 688 -20.85 14.50 18.47
C LYS A 688 -21.39 14.10 17.10
N LYS A 689 -21.92 12.88 16.95
CA LYS A 689 -22.62 12.46 15.72
C LYS A 689 -23.90 13.26 15.45
N LYS A 690 -24.67 13.62 16.48
CA LYS A 690 -25.86 14.50 16.31
C LYS A 690 -25.49 15.92 15.89
N LYS A 691 -24.33 16.44 16.31
CA LYS A 691 -23.79 17.73 15.82
C LYS A 691 -23.46 17.71 14.33
N VAL A 692 -23.12 16.55 13.77
CA VAL A 692 -22.90 16.36 12.31
C VAL A 692 -24.21 16.45 11.51
N GLU A 693 -25.36 16.10 12.10
CA GLU A 693 -26.66 16.07 11.39
C GLU A 693 -27.42 17.41 11.38
N THR A 694 -27.02 18.40 12.19
CA THR A 694 -27.78 19.66 12.37
C THR A 694 -27.11 20.87 11.73
N SER A 695 -26.01 20.68 10.98
CA SER A 695 -25.28 21.78 10.32
C SER A 695 -24.94 21.46 8.85
N SER A 696 -25.72 20.60 8.20
CA SER A 696 -25.67 20.33 6.75
C SER A 696 -26.99 20.68 6.09
#